data_AF-A0A845L7G0-F1
#
_entry.id   AF-A0A845L7G0-F1
#
_cell.length_a   1.000
_cell.length_b   1.000
_cell.length_c   1.000
_cell.angle_alpha   90.00
_cell.angle_beta   90.00
_cell.angle_gamma   90.00
#
_symmetry.space_group_name_H-M   'P 1'
#
loop_
_entity.id
_entity.type
_entity.pdbx_description
1 polymer ?
#
loop_
_entity_poly.entity_id
_entity_poly.type
_entity_poly.pdbx_seq_one_letter_code
_entity_poly.pdbx_strand_id
1 'polypeptide(L)'
;MTDPLAQIAAIVPFNQLPEEAQHRVAEKMAFLRFTKGEVIFSQKQPAYHHLFLALDGMAEIIVQNDAGLSTVIGFRQGGEFFGETCIVEKTYPATVKVIENMTCLTIPFDELHRLWEQHAAFSAYFSRLFAARFRSMIDEIVAEHSGEAPGMDGRPFRKRAVDMMTSPVLTIAAGEPVTKAAQLMADKRVGSLVVTEGDQPVGIITERDLVYQVLAAPSSLEAPLAFPSLKAVMNSQFITLPPESCYYQVLLTMIRESARYVGVVDKGRLLGIVALTDLVRNRDAGALSIVDGIEHCRTIDDLAARATVIDRLLTAMVAEQAQPNEIAEVITVLYDRLTARILELALDGLAKGRLNPPASFCWLTMGSAGRREQTLRTDQDHAIVFADVPEEQLERVRAFFLDLGELVVKGLEACGFARCPGQVMAGNPRWCHSSSEWMHRLSGWVEESVPEHVRQLTIFLDFRGLYGDLTLASRLRDAVHQTYLRFPVGLHHLAKDDLRHHVSLGFFKPFVTEKSGDHKDEIDLKRSLLVHLIDCVRIFALREGVEETNTLARIRRLSEKGVFHDNDAEQFCFSYQTLTAMRIQENLRKAHEGSKPDNYIHPYRLSKREQAALKEAIQGIIRLQSLTGSAFRVEGFL
;
A
#
# COMPACT_ATOMS: atom_id res chain seq x y z
N MET A 1 -31.23 -5.22 37.18
CA MET A 1 -30.42 -5.95 36.19
C MET A 1 -31.04 -5.66 34.84
N THR A 2 -30.25 -5.20 33.88
CA THR A 2 -30.70 -4.98 32.51
C THR A 2 -31.13 -6.30 31.89
N ASP A 3 -32.29 -6.32 31.27
CA ASP A 3 -32.87 -7.47 30.58
C ASP A 3 -31.97 -7.86 29.37
N PRO A 4 -31.54 -9.14 29.22
CA PRO A 4 -30.77 -9.59 28.06
C PRO A 4 -31.44 -9.23 26.73
N LEU A 5 -32.78 -9.28 26.67
CA LEU A 5 -33.54 -8.92 25.47
C LEU A 5 -33.28 -7.48 25.06
N ALA A 6 -33.36 -6.55 26.02
CA ALA A 6 -33.13 -5.13 25.76
C ALA A 6 -31.70 -4.84 25.28
N GLN A 7 -30.72 -5.67 25.67
CA GLN A 7 -29.34 -5.54 25.20
C GLN A 7 -29.17 -6.04 23.76
N ILE A 8 -29.72 -7.20 23.42
CA ILE A 8 -29.51 -7.81 22.10
C ILE A 8 -30.40 -7.21 21.00
N ALA A 9 -31.55 -6.63 21.34
CA ALA A 9 -32.51 -6.08 20.37
C ALA A 9 -31.90 -4.98 19.48
N ALA A 10 -30.86 -4.29 19.95
CA ALA A 10 -30.14 -3.27 19.18
C ALA A 10 -28.86 -3.79 18.47
N ILE A 11 -28.46 -5.04 18.72
CA ILE A 11 -27.17 -5.59 18.29
C ILE A 11 -27.35 -6.47 17.04
N VAL A 12 -26.54 -6.24 16.02
CA VAL A 12 -26.48 -7.13 14.84
C VAL A 12 -25.77 -8.43 15.21
N PRO A 13 -26.27 -9.62 14.81
CA PRO A 13 -27.42 -9.86 13.93
C PRO A 13 -28.76 -10.10 14.66
N PHE A 14 -28.84 -9.97 15.98
CA PHE A 14 -30.06 -10.25 16.76
C PHE A 14 -31.21 -9.30 16.41
N ASN A 15 -30.92 -8.04 16.10
CA ASN A 15 -31.91 -7.06 15.66
C ASN A 15 -32.62 -7.43 14.33
N GLN A 16 -32.12 -8.43 13.61
CA GLN A 16 -32.73 -8.96 12.37
C GLN A 16 -33.61 -10.20 12.62
N LEU A 17 -33.60 -10.74 13.85
CA LEU A 17 -34.44 -11.87 14.21
C LEU A 17 -35.87 -11.40 14.53
N PRO A 18 -36.90 -12.22 14.25
CA PRO A 18 -38.24 -11.98 14.75
C PRO A 18 -38.25 -11.83 16.29
N GLU A 19 -39.15 -11.02 16.82
CA GLU A 19 -39.25 -10.72 18.25
C GLU A 19 -39.37 -11.99 19.12
N GLU A 20 -40.15 -12.97 18.68
CA GLU A 20 -40.26 -14.28 19.34
C GLU A 20 -38.93 -15.05 19.41
N ALA A 21 -38.08 -14.92 18.40
CA ALA A 21 -36.75 -15.56 18.37
C ALA A 21 -35.77 -14.80 19.27
N GLN A 22 -35.87 -13.46 19.33
CA GLN A 22 -35.09 -12.63 20.25
C GLN A 22 -35.41 -12.96 21.72
N HIS A 23 -36.69 -13.04 22.08
CA HIS A 23 -37.11 -13.46 23.42
C HIS A 23 -36.55 -14.82 23.81
N ARG A 24 -36.69 -15.80 22.91
CA ARG A 24 -36.25 -17.18 23.17
C ARG A 24 -34.74 -17.30 23.37
N VAL A 25 -33.95 -16.61 22.55
CA VAL A 25 -32.49 -16.65 22.73
C VAL A 25 -32.09 -15.90 24.01
N ALA A 26 -32.75 -14.76 24.31
CA ALA A 26 -32.50 -13.96 25.52
C ALA A 26 -32.74 -14.76 26.81
N GLU A 27 -33.78 -15.60 26.86
CA GLU A 27 -34.06 -16.49 28.00
C GLU A 27 -32.92 -17.48 28.31
N LYS A 28 -32.08 -17.78 27.33
CA LYS A 28 -30.95 -18.72 27.46
C LYS A 28 -29.60 -18.03 27.65
N MET A 29 -29.57 -16.70 27.72
CA MET A 29 -28.34 -15.95 27.93
C MET A 29 -28.07 -15.73 29.42
N ALA A 30 -26.79 -15.75 29.80
CA ALA A 30 -26.36 -15.36 31.14
C ALA A 30 -25.41 -14.16 31.09
N PHE A 31 -25.54 -13.27 32.06
CA PHE A 31 -24.58 -12.18 32.26
C PHE A 31 -23.33 -12.68 32.98
N LEU A 32 -22.17 -12.35 32.42
CA LEU A 32 -20.88 -12.53 33.07
C LEU A 32 -20.22 -11.16 33.23
N ARG A 33 -19.56 -10.97 34.37
CA ARG A 33 -18.80 -9.76 34.68
C ARG A 33 -17.39 -10.14 35.03
N PHE A 34 -16.46 -9.41 34.46
CA PHE A 34 -15.04 -9.60 34.66
C PHE A 34 -14.40 -8.26 35.03
N THR A 35 -13.47 -8.31 35.96
CA THR A 35 -12.65 -7.19 36.38
C THR A 35 -11.36 -7.15 35.55
N LYS A 36 -10.78 -5.96 35.44
CA LYS A 36 -9.51 -5.76 34.74
C LYS A 36 -8.43 -6.73 35.26
N GLY A 37 -7.84 -7.49 34.35
CA GLY A 37 -6.79 -8.47 34.61
C GLY A 37 -7.28 -9.92 34.60
N GLU A 38 -8.59 -10.17 34.71
CA GLU A 38 -9.14 -11.54 34.69
C GLU A 38 -9.03 -12.19 33.32
N VAL A 39 -8.83 -13.51 33.31
CA VAL A 39 -8.83 -14.32 32.08
C VAL A 39 -10.20 -14.99 31.95
N ILE A 40 -10.88 -14.76 30.83
CA ILE A 40 -12.21 -15.33 30.55
C ILE A 40 -12.08 -16.83 30.23
N PHE A 41 -11.14 -17.16 29.35
CA PHE A 41 -10.69 -18.53 29.04
C PHE A 41 -9.26 -18.51 28.53
N SER A 42 -8.59 -19.64 28.66
CA SER A 42 -7.20 -19.81 28.24
C SER A 42 -7.09 -20.63 26.96
N GLN A 43 -6.03 -20.42 26.20
CA GLN A 43 -5.68 -21.26 25.06
C GLN A 43 -5.51 -22.72 25.48
N LYS A 44 -5.87 -23.66 24.58
CA LYS A 44 -5.91 -25.12 24.78
C LYS A 44 -6.89 -25.58 25.86
N GLN A 45 -7.63 -24.66 26.50
CA GLN A 45 -8.68 -25.02 27.43
C GLN A 45 -9.87 -25.66 26.67
N PRO A 46 -10.52 -26.71 27.21
CA PRO A 46 -11.76 -27.24 26.66
C PRO A 46 -12.83 -26.16 26.49
N ALA A 47 -13.53 -26.18 25.37
CA ALA A 47 -14.55 -25.19 25.04
C ALA A 47 -15.72 -25.24 26.04
N TYR A 48 -16.23 -24.08 26.43
CA TYR A 48 -17.39 -23.98 27.34
C TYR A 48 -18.74 -24.18 26.64
N HIS A 49 -18.76 -24.47 25.33
CA HIS A 49 -19.98 -24.59 24.49
C HIS A 49 -20.88 -23.32 24.47
N HIS A 50 -20.27 -22.14 24.66
CA HIS A 50 -20.94 -20.85 24.58
C HIS A 50 -20.18 -19.87 23.68
N LEU A 51 -20.92 -19.04 22.96
CA LEU A 51 -20.42 -17.81 22.36
C LEU A 51 -20.57 -16.67 23.36
N PHE A 52 -19.60 -15.77 23.40
CA PHE A 52 -19.66 -14.59 24.23
C PHE A 52 -19.95 -13.37 23.38
N LEU A 53 -20.89 -12.54 23.81
CA LEU A 53 -21.16 -11.20 23.30
C LEU A 53 -20.69 -10.18 24.33
N ALA A 54 -19.69 -9.39 23.97
CA ALA A 54 -19.26 -8.25 24.77
C ALA A 54 -20.35 -7.17 24.74
N LEU A 55 -20.78 -6.68 25.91
CA LEU A 55 -21.69 -5.54 26.00
C LEU A 55 -20.95 -4.23 26.26
N ASP A 56 -19.99 -4.27 27.17
CA ASP A 56 -19.16 -3.14 27.59
C ASP A 56 -17.82 -3.64 28.11
N GLY A 57 -16.80 -2.78 28.10
CA GLY A 57 -15.42 -3.11 28.45
C GLY A 57 -14.60 -3.66 27.28
N MET A 58 -13.38 -4.10 27.59
CA MET A 58 -12.41 -4.50 26.59
C MET A 58 -11.55 -5.67 27.07
N ALA A 59 -11.31 -6.63 26.18
CA ALA A 59 -10.40 -7.74 26.37
C ALA A 59 -9.40 -7.87 25.21
N GLU A 60 -8.18 -8.32 25.53
CA GLU A 60 -7.17 -8.72 24.56
C GLU A 60 -7.28 -10.23 24.28
N ILE A 61 -7.05 -10.62 23.03
CA ILE A 61 -6.94 -12.01 22.60
C ILE A 61 -5.46 -12.33 22.44
N ILE A 62 -4.98 -13.33 23.16
CA ILE A 62 -3.57 -13.68 23.26
C ILE A 62 -3.37 -15.12 22.77
N VAL A 63 -2.45 -15.33 21.85
CA VAL A 63 -2.00 -16.67 21.45
C VAL A 63 -0.59 -16.87 21.98
N GLN A 64 -0.38 -18.01 22.62
CA GLN A 64 0.90 -18.52 23.08
C GLN A 64 1.37 -19.62 22.13
N ASN A 65 2.58 -19.46 21.59
CA ASN A 65 3.20 -20.50 20.76
C ASN A 65 3.84 -21.60 21.61
N ASP A 66 4.34 -22.66 20.97
CA ASP A 66 4.97 -23.79 21.66
C ASP A 66 6.29 -23.42 22.36
N ALA A 67 6.90 -22.28 22.00
CA ALA A 67 8.05 -21.70 22.70
C ALA A 67 7.67 -20.90 23.96
N GLY A 68 6.38 -20.81 24.30
CA GLY A 68 5.87 -20.13 25.49
C GLY A 68 5.72 -18.61 25.34
N LEU A 69 5.91 -18.05 24.15
CA LEU A 69 5.81 -16.62 23.89
C LEU A 69 4.35 -16.21 23.62
N SER A 70 3.87 -15.18 24.31
CA SER A 70 2.50 -14.64 24.20
C SER A 70 2.42 -13.47 23.23
N THR A 71 1.50 -13.52 22.27
CA THR A 71 1.25 -12.48 21.26
C THR A 71 -0.22 -12.05 21.27
N VAL A 72 -0.50 -10.75 21.27
CA VAL A 72 -1.88 -10.22 21.23
C VAL A 72 -2.37 -10.20 19.78
N ILE A 73 -3.30 -11.09 19.42
CA ILE A 73 -3.83 -11.22 18.06
C ILE A 73 -5.05 -10.33 17.78
N GLY A 74 -5.60 -9.66 18.80
CA GLY A 74 -6.66 -8.67 18.61
C GLY A 74 -7.35 -8.28 19.91
N PHE A 75 -8.38 -7.46 19.82
CA PHE A 75 -9.19 -7.02 20.96
C PHE A 75 -10.66 -7.38 20.78
N ARG A 76 -11.40 -7.38 21.88
CA ARG A 76 -12.86 -7.55 21.91
C ARG A 76 -13.49 -6.47 22.77
N GLN A 77 -14.45 -5.77 22.19
CA GLN A 77 -15.18 -4.66 22.82
C GLN A 77 -16.69 -4.76 22.60
N GLY A 78 -17.45 -3.86 23.24
CA GLY A 78 -18.92 -3.82 23.17
C GLY A 78 -19.49 -4.02 21.76
N GLY A 79 -20.46 -4.93 21.64
CA GLY A 79 -21.09 -5.36 20.39
C GLY A 79 -20.38 -6.49 19.65
N GLU A 80 -19.24 -6.99 20.13
CA GLU A 80 -18.46 -8.02 19.43
C GLU A 80 -18.58 -9.41 20.04
N PHE A 81 -18.38 -10.41 19.18
CA PHE A 81 -18.40 -11.82 19.53
C PHE A 81 -17.00 -12.42 19.67
N PHE A 82 -16.84 -13.30 20.66
CA PHE A 82 -15.65 -14.13 20.85
C PHE A 82 -16.00 -15.53 21.37
N GLY A 83 -15.09 -16.49 21.17
CA GLY A 83 -15.29 -17.91 21.48
C GLY A 83 -15.93 -18.72 20.35
N GLU A 84 -16.22 -18.09 19.22
CA GLU A 84 -16.88 -18.71 18.05
C GLU A 84 -16.04 -19.78 17.35
N THR A 85 -14.72 -19.77 17.50
CA THR A 85 -13.83 -20.77 16.90
C THR A 85 -14.10 -22.17 17.45
N CYS A 86 -14.61 -22.26 18.68
CA CYS A 86 -14.95 -23.52 19.33
C CYS A 86 -16.21 -24.20 18.80
N ILE A 87 -16.86 -23.59 17.80
CA ILE A 87 -17.97 -24.23 17.09
C ILE A 87 -17.45 -25.35 16.19
N VAL A 88 -16.21 -25.22 15.69
CA VAL A 88 -15.52 -26.23 14.89
C VAL A 88 -14.49 -26.99 15.72
N GLU A 89 -13.74 -26.31 16.58
CA GLU A 89 -12.70 -26.91 17.43
C GLU A 89 -13.17 -27.22 18.85
N LYS A 90 -12.62 -28.26 19.48
CA LYS A 90 -13.00 -28.66 20.84
C LYS A 90 -12.31 -27.85 21.95
N THR A 91 -11.36 -27.00 21.60
CA THR A 91 -10.55 -26.19 22.53
C THR A 91 -10.48 -24.75 22.07
N TYR A 92 -10.20 -23.82 22.99
CA TYR A 92 -9.94 -22.42 22.62
C TYR A 92 -8.56 -22.28 21.98
N PRO A 93 -8.43 -21.68 20.78
CA PRO A 93 -7.14 -21.47 20.12
C PRO A 93 -6.34 -20.30 20.72
N ALA A 94 -6.99 -19.46 21.54
CA ALA A 94 -6.40 -18.29 22.16
C ALA A 94 -6.93 -18.06 23.59
N THR A 95 -6.16 -17.33 24.38
CA THR A 95 -6.52 -16.82 25.70
C THR A 95 -7.23 -15.48 25.53
N VAL A 96 -8.31 -15.22 26.27
CA VAL A 96 -8.97 -13.91 26.30
C VAL A 96 -8.81 -13.31 27.69
N LYS A 97 -8.14 -12.16 27.77
CA LYS A 97 -7.83 -11.49 29.04
C LYS A 97 -8.41 -10.08 29.05
N VAL A 98 -9.03 -9.72 30.15
CA VAL A 98 -9.76 -8.46 30.32
C VAL A 98 -8.78 -7.33 30.64
N ILE A 99 -8.82 -6.25 29.87
CA ILE A 99 -7.95 -5.07 30.05
C ILE A 99 -8.73 -3.86 30.58
N GLU A 100 -10.05 -3.89 30.48
CA GLU A 100 -11.00 -2.95 31.09
C GLU A 100 -12.21 -3.75 31.61
N ASN A 101 -12.77 -3.38 32.77
CA ASN A 101 -13.90 -4.10 33.37
C ASN A 101 -14.97 -4.42 32.31
N MET A 102 -15.27 -5.70 32.14
CA MET A 102 -16.02 -6.19 31.00
C MET A 102 -17.31 -6.88 31.44
N THR A 103 -18.40 -6.60 30.76
CA THR A 103 -19.66 -7.32 30.90
C THR A 103 -19.98 -8.03 29.60
N CYS A 104 -20.31 -9.32 29.70
CA CYS A 104 -20.62 -10.17 28.55
C CYS A 104 -21.98 -10.86 28.73
N LEU A 105 -22.61 -11.23 27.62
CA LEU A 105 -23.69 -12.22 27.55
C LEU A 105 -23.16 -13.53 26.96
N THR A 106 -23.60 -14.66 27.50
CA THR A 106 -23.34 -15.98 26.91
C THR A 106 -24.47 -16.41 26.01
N ILE A 107 -24.16 -17.13 24.94
CA ILE A 107 -25.13 -17.69 24.00
C ILE A 107 -24.78 -19.16 23.80
N PRO A 108 -25.64 -20.12 24.21
CA PRO A 108 -25.37 -21.54 24.01
C PRO A 108 -25.24 -21.90 22.53
N PHE A 109 -24.27 -22.75 22.18
CA PHE A 109 -24.05 -23.18 20.78
C PHE A 109 -25.24 -23.90 20.17
N ASP A 110 -25.99 -24.69 20.94
CA ASP A 110 -27.21 -25.34 20.45
C ASP A 110 -28.28 -24.32 20.02
N GLU A 111 -28.34 -23.17 20.69
CA GLU A 111 -29.26 -22.09 20.30
C GLU A 111 -28.75 -21.36 19.06
N LEU A 112 -27.44 -21.12 18.95
CA LEU A 112 -26.82 -20.59 17.72
C LEU A 112 -27.08 -21.48 16.51
N HIS A 113 -26.92 -22.81 16.66
CA HIS A 113 -27.19 -23.77 15.60
C HIS A 113 -28.64 -23.70 15.13
N ARG A 114 -29.59 -23.62 16.06
CA ARG A 114 -31.00 -23.44 15.71
C ARG A 114 -31.25 -22.13 14.95
N LEU A 115 -30.67 -21.03 15.42
CA LEU A 115 -30.81 -19.73 14.75
C LEU A 115 -30.20 -19.76 13.34
N TRP A 116 -29.12 -20.52 13.12
CA TRP A 116 -28.53 -20.72 11.80
C TRP A 116 -29.43 -21.45 10.82
N GLU A 117 -30.07 -22.53 11.26
CA GLU A 117 -30.98 -23.31 10.42
C GLU A 117 -32.26 -22.54 10.07
N GLN A 118 -32.73 -21.70 11.00
CA GLN A 118 -34.04 -21.05 10.89
C GLN A 118 -34.00 -19.65 10.27
N HIS A 119 -32.85 -18.97 10.29
CA HIS A 119 -32.74 -17.57 9.85
C HIS A 119 -31.55 -17.32 8.92
N ALA A 120 -31.81 -17.24 7.61
CA ALA A 120 -30.80 -17.05 6.58
C ALA A 120 -29.94 -15.77 6.76
N ALA A 121 -30.54 -14.66 7.23
CA ALA A 121 -29.81 -13.40 7.47
C ALA A 121 -28.81 -13.53 8.63
N PHE A 122 -29.20 -14.21 9.70
CA PHE A 122 -28.34 -14.54 10.84
C PHE A 122 -27.19 -15.45 10.41
N SER A 123 -27.48 -16.44 9.55
CA SER A 123 -26.47 -17.31 8.93
C SER A 123 -25.47 -16.57 8.06
N ALA A 124 -25.94 -15.75 7.11
CA ALA A 124 -25.08 -14.97 6.23
C ALA A 124 -24.15 -13.99 6.98
N TYR A 125 -24.58 -13.46 8.13
CA TYR A 125 -23.72 -12.64 8.98
C TYR A 125 -22.54 -13.45 9.54
N PHE A 126 -22.82 -14.57 10.20
CA PHE A 126 -21.79 -15.40 10.80
C PHE A 126 -20.92 -16.09 9.74
N SER A 127 -21.44 -16.52 8.59
CA SER A 127 -20.63 -17.04 7.49
C SER A 127 -19.58 -16.03 7.01
N ARG A 128 -19.95 -14.74 6.89
CA ARG A 128 -18.99 -13.66 6.57
C ARG A 128 -17.99 -13.44 7.69
N LEU A 129 -18.47 -13.43 8.94
CA LEU A 129 -17.61 -13.29 10.12
C LEU A 129 -16.56 -14.41 10.19
N PHE A 130 -16.96 -15.66 9.95
CA PHE A 130 -16.08 -16.82 9.90
C PHE A 130 -15.13 -16.76 8.72
N ALA A 131 -15.61 -16.43 7.52
CA ALA A 131 -14.75 -16.33 6.33
C ALA A 131 -13.63 -15.29 6.51
N ALA A 132 -13.94 -14.14 7.15
CA ALA A 132 -12.95 -13.13 7.47
C ALA A 132 -11.91 -13.64 8.49
N ARG A 133 -12.34 -14.37 9.52
CA ARG A 133 -11.47 -14.89 10.60
C ARG A 133 -10.64 -16.11 10.17
N PHE A 134 -11.19 -17.01 9.36
CA PHE A 134 -10.49 -18.18 8.81
C PHE A 134 -9.42 -17.78 7.80
N ARG A 135 -9.62 -16.71 7.02
CA ARG A 135 -8.60 -16.21 6.10
C ARG A 135 -7.33 -15.80 6.84
N SER A 136 -7.47 -15.18 8.02
CA SER A 136 -6.34 -14.85 8.91
C SER A 136 -5.64 -16.09 9.49
N MET A 137 -6.38 -17.15 9.83
CA MET A 137 -5.77 -18.42 10.30
C MET A 137 -5.12 -19.21 9.17
N ILE A 138 -5.67 -19.21 7.95
CA ILE A 138 -5.07 -19.86 6.78
C ILE A 138 -3.74 -19.19 6.41
N ASP A 139 -3.64 -17.86 6.53
CA ASP A 139 -2.36 -17.15 6.34
C ASP A 139 -1.27 -17.61 7.35
N GLU A 140 -1.68 -18.00 8.57
CA GLU A 140 -0.80 -18.56 9.61
C GLU A 140 -0.46 -20.05 9.35
N ILE A 141 -1.44 -20.88 8.99
CA ILE A 141 -1.25 -22.32 8.70
C ILE A 141 -0.41 -22.53 7.44
N VAL A 142 -0.56 -21.68 6.43
CA VAL A 142 0.30 -21.66 5.22
C VAL A 142 1.73 -21.27 5.59
N ALA A 143 1.95 -20.49 6.66
CA ALA A 143 3.29 -20.22 7.18
C ALA A 143 3.89 -21.44 7.91
N GLU A 144 3.07 -22.22 8.62
CA GLU A 144 3.52 -23.43 9.33
C GLU A 144 3.87 -24.61 8.40
N HIS A 145 3.17 -24.78 7.27
CA HIS A 145 3.42 -25.87 6.33
C HIS A 145 4.67 -25.66 5.44
N SER A 146 5.35 -24.50 5.55
CA SER A 146 6.64 -24.24 4.87
C SER A 146 7.84 -24.97 5.49
N GLY A 147 7.69 -25.62 6.66
CA GLY A 147 8.77 -26.37 7.29
C GLY A 147 9.82 -25.51 8.00
N GLU A 148 9.50 -24.26 8.35
CA GLU A 148 10.32 -23.41 9.22
C GLU A 148 9.61 -23.22 10.55
N ALA A 149 10.36 -23.37 11.65
CA ALA A 149 9.83 -23.48 13.01
C ALA A 149 8.95 -22.28 13.43
N PRO A 150 7.84 -22.50 14.17
CA PRO A 150 7.00 -21.42 14.67
C PRO A 150 7.61 -20.80 15.94
N GLY A 151 8.45 -19.79 15.74
CA GLY A 151 8.94 -18.91 16.80
C GLY A 151 9.45 -17.62 16.19
N MET A 152 8.75 -16.51 16.45
CA MET A 152 9.15 -15.11 16.21
C MET A 152 9.98 -14.80 14.94
N ASP A 153 9.38 -13.96 14.08
CA ASP A 153 9.99 -13.21 12.97
C ASP A 153 10.40 -14.00 11.71
N GLY A 154 9.43 -14.61 11.03
CA GLY A 154 9.62 -15.02 9.62
C GLY A 154 9.38 -13.90 8.60
N ARG A 155 8.56 -12.88 8.94
CA ARG A 155 8.17 -11.78 8.03
C ARG A 155 7.97 -10.45 8.77
N PRO A 156 9.05 -9.76 9.20
CA PRO A 156 8.97 -8.52 9.97
C PRO A 156 8.15 -7.40 9.30
N PHE A 157 8.17 -7.30 7.97
CA PHE A 157 7.35 -6.33 7.21
C PHE A 157 5.83 -6.54 7.36
N ARG A 158 5.38 -7.69 7.87
CA ARG A 158 3.96 -7.98 8.13
C ARG A 158 3.58 -7.93 9.61
N LYS A 159 4.53 -7.61 10.51
CA LYS A 159 4.21 -7.31 11.92
C LYS A 159 3.14 -6.22 11.97
N ARG A 160 2.07 -6.41 12.74
CA ARG A 160 0.93 -5.47 12.74
C ARG A 160 1.21 -4.29 13.65
N ALA A 161 0.49 -3.19 13.42
CA ALA A 161 0.63 -1.94 14.15
C ALA A 161 0.40 -2.16 15.64
N VAL A 162 -0.58 -2.98 16.00
CA VAL A 162 -0.84 -3.39 17.39
C VAL A 162 0.34 -4.09 18.07
N ASP A 163 1.16 -4.83 17.31
CA ASP A 163 2.29 -5.59 17.83
C ASP A 163 3.56 -4.73 17.99
N MET A 164 3.57 -3.50 17.45
CA MET A 164 4.70 -2.57 17.50
C MET A 164 4.41 -1.25 18.21
N MET A 165 3.14 -0.92 18.42
CA MET A 165 2.74 0.34 19.04
C MET A 165 3.15 0.42 20.50
N THR A 166 3.46 1.64 20.94
CA THR A 166 3.56 1.95 22.36
C THR A 166 2.15 2.14 22.92
N SER A 167 1.85 1.43 24.00
CA SER A 167 0.59 1.53 24.76
C SER A 167 0.88 1.35 26.27
N PRO A 168 0.19 2.08 27.18
CA PRO A 168 -0.84 3.09 26.92
C PRO A 168 -0.27 4.40 26.36
N VAL A 169 -1.04 5.08 25.51
CA VAL A 169 -0.65 6.38 24.94
C VAL A 169 -0.83 7.48 25.98
N LEU A 170 0.17 8.36 26.10
CA LEU A 170 0.03 9.57 26.88
C LEU A 170 -0.78 10.60 26.10
N THR A 171 -1.95 10.94 26.63
CA THR A 171 -2.92 11.85 26.00
C THR A 171 -3.14 13.12 26.83
N ILE A 172 -3.65 14.15 26.19
CA ILE A 172 -4.09 15.40 26.83
C ILE A 172 -5.34 15.94 26.12
N ALA A 173 -6.29 16.50 26.87
CA ALA A 173 -7.52 17.02 26.28
C ALA A 173 -7.28 18.32 25.49
N ALA A 174 -7.95 18.49 24.35
CA ALA A 174 -7.76 19.63 23.44
C ALA A 174 -8.01 21.02 24.08
N GLY A 175 -8.86 21.06 25.12
CA GLY A 175 -9.18 22.27 25.87
C GLY A 175 -8.16 22.64 26.97
N GLU A 176 -7.18 21.78 27.25
CA GLU A 176 -6.16 22.03 28.28
C GLU A 176 -5.12 23.06 27.81
N PRO A 177 -4.49 23.81 28.73
CA PRO A 177 -3.46 24.78 28.39
C PRO A 177 -2.17 24.09 27.97
N VAL A 178 -1.45 24.71 27.02
CA VAL A 178 -0.20 24.16 26.49
C VAL A 178 0.91 24.01 27.56
N THR A 179 0.86 24.80 28.64
CA THR A 179 1.77 24.66 29.79
C THR A 179 1.61 23.32 30.51
N LYS A 180 0.37 22.80 30.58
CA LYS A 180 0.11 21.46 31.15
C LYS A 180 0.67 20.36 30.26
N ALA A 181 0.61 20.53 28.95
CA ALA A 181 1.27 19.62 28.00
C ALA A 181 2.79 19.60 28.22
N ALA A 182 3.42 20.77 28.32
CA ALA A 182 4.85 20.89 28.59
C ALA A 182 5.25 20.24 29.92
N GLN A 183 4.48 20.47 30.99
CA GLN A 183 4.71 19.84 32.28
C GLN A 183 4.59 18.31 32.20
N LEU A 184 3.54 17.81 31.53
CA LEU A 184 3.34 16.37 31.38
C LEU A 184 4.46 15.72 30.56
N MET A 185 4.93 16.37 29.49
CA MET A 185 6.08 15.94 28.71
C MET A 185 7.34 15.86 29.57
N ALA A 186 7.63 16.88 30.38
CA ALA A 186 8.78 16.91 31.29
C ALA A 186 8.70 15.81 32.38
N ASP A 187 7.54 15.67 33.02
CA ASP A 187 7.32 14.71 34.10
C ASP A 187 7.40 13.26 33.61
N LYS A 188 6.86 12.99 32.42
CA LYS A 188 6.86 11.66 31.80
C LYS A 188 8.07 11.38 30.91
N ARG A 189 8.93 12.39 30.69
CA ARG A 189 10.11 12.34 29.81
C ARG A 189 9.76 11.86 28.39
N VAL A 190 8.72 12.45 27.81
CA VAL A 190 8.27 12.16 26.44
C VAL A 190 8.28 13.43 25.60
N GLY A 191 8.65 13.32 24.32
CA GLY A 191 8.73 14.47 23.41
C GLY A 191 7.43 14.81 22.69
N SER A 192 6.35 14.08 22.94
CA SER A 192 5.06 14.25 22.26
C SER A 192 3.88 13.73 23.08
N LEU A 193 2.71 14.34 22.89
CA LEU A 193 1.44 13.92 23.47
C LEU A 193 0.36 13.90 22.39
N VAL A 194 -0.50 12.88 22.41
CA VAL A 194 -1.68 12.87 21.53
C VAL A 194 -2.78 13.71 22.16
N VAL A 195 -3.32 14.64 21.39
CA VAL A 195 -4.40 15.52 21.83
C VAL A 195 -5.73 14.84 21.52
N THR A 196 -6.63 14.76 22.50
CA THR A 196 -7.93 14.07 22.36
C THR A 196 -9.12 14.97 22.68
N GLU A 197 -10.26 14.68 22.05
CA GLU A 197 -11.59 15.13 22.48
C GLU A 197 -12.37 13.87 22.91
N GLY A 198 -12.46 13.62 24.22
CA GLY A 198 -12.89 12.31 24.73
C GLY A 198 -11.87 11.22 24.40
N ASP A 199 -12.32 10.12 23.82
CA ASP A 199 -11.49 8.99 23.36
C ASP A 199 -10.94 9.15 21.93
N GLN A 200 -11.37 10.19 21.21
CA GLN A 200 -10.95 10.42 19.83
C GLN A 200 -9.67 11.25 19.76
N PRO A 201 -8.65 10.80 19.01
CA PRO A 201 -7.46 11.60 18.77
C PRO A 201 -7.77 12.69 17.73
N VAL A 202 -7.55 13.95 18.11
CA VAL A 202 -7.82 15.14 17.28
C VAL A 202 -6.56 15.88 16.86
N GLY A 203 -5.40 15.50 17.40
CA GLY A 203 -4.13 16.12 17.06
C GLY A 203 -2.96 15.50 17.81
N ILE A 204 -1.77 16.02 17.53
CA ILE A 204 -0.55 15.72 18.29
C ILE A 204 0.18 17.04 18.58
N ILE A 205 0.82 17.12 19.75
CA ILE A 205 1.70 18.23 20.11
C ILE A 205 3.08 17.67 20.48
N THR A 206 4.13 18.26 19.93
CA THR A 206 5.53 17.88 20.18
C THR A 206 6.32 19.01 20.85
N GLU A 207 7.47 18.69 21.45
CA GLU A 207 8.42 19.71 21.96
C GLU A 207 8.79 20.74 20.90
N ARG A 208 8.92 20.30 19.64
CA ARG A 208 9.21 21.18 18.51
C ARG A 208 8.08 22.18 18.30
N ASP A 209 6.82 21.74 18.36
CA ASP A 209 5.67 22.63 18.21
C ASP A 209 5.60 23.64 19.35
N LEU A 210 5.93 23.24 20.59
CA LEU A 210 6.04 24.17 21.71
C LEU A 210 7.06 25.28 21.43
N VAL A 211 8.24 24.94 20.89
CA VAL A 211 9.26 25.94 20.56
C VAL A 211 8.81 26.86 19.43
N TYR A 212 8.37 26.30 18.30
CA TYR A 212 8.11 27.10 17.10
C TYR A 212 6.76 27.80 17.10
N GLN A 213 5.70 27.17 17.62
CA GLN A 213 4.32 27.70 17.56
C GLN A 213 3.93 28.48 18.82
N VAL A 214 4.62 28.27 19.95
CA VAL A 214 4.30 28.96 21.21
C VAL A 214 5.39 29.97 21.57
N LEU A 215 6.64 29.53 21.69
CA LEU A 215 7.73 30.38 22.20
C LEU A 215 8.27 31.35 21.14
N ALA A 216 8.41 30.91 19.89
CA ALA A 216 8.95 31.70 18.79
C ALA A 216 7.88 32.45 17.96
N ALA A 217 6.60 32.37 18.34
CA ALA A 217 5.53 33.02 17.60
C ALA A 217 5.64 34.56 17.69
N PRO A 218 5.36 35.31 16.60
CA PRO A 218 5.49 36.77 16.57
C PRO A 218 4.66 37.48 17.65
N SER A 219 3.48 36.94 17.96
CA SER A 219 2.56 37.44 18.98
C SER A 219 3.07 37.30 20.42
N SER A 220 4.09 36.46 20.66
CA SER A 220 4.68 36.20 21.97
C SER A 220 5.65 37.30 22.42
N LEU A 221 6.03 38.22 21.51
CA LEU A 221 7.07 39.23 21.72
C LEU A 221 6.53 40.59 22.20
N GLU A 222 5.23 40.85 22.12
CA GLU A 222 4.65 42.19 22.34
C GLU A 222 3.60 42.28 23.48
N ALA A 223 3.21 41.17 24.13
CA ALA A 223 2.18 41.14 25.19
C ALA A 223 2.55 40.15 26.32
N PRO A 224 1.94 40.23 27.52
CA PRO A 224 2.13 39.20 28.56
C PRO A 224 1.76 37.84 27.97
N LEU A 225 2.61 36.83 28.15
CA LEU A 225 2.47 35.46 27.63
C LEU A 225 1.10 34.84 27.99
N ALA A 226 0.08 35.11 27.17
CA ALA A 226 -1.17 34.37 27.18
C ALA A 226 -0.91 33.09 26.40
N PHE A 227 -0.68 32.00 27.12
CA PHE A 227 -0.44 30.69 26.51
C PHE A 227 -1.71 30.21 25.79
N PRO A 228 -1.65 29.89 24.49
CA PRO A 228 -2.81 29.43 23.74
C PRO A 228 -3.29 28.05 24.22
N SER A 229 -4.55 27.72 23.95
CA SER A 229 -5.08 26.37 24.12
C SER A 229 -4.39 25.39 23.18
N LEU A 230 -4.31 24.11 23.56
CA LEU A 230 -3.73 23.08 22.70
C LEU A 230 -4.37 22.99 21.31
N LYS A 231 -5.70 23.15 21.22
CA LYS A 231 -6.41 23.16 19.93
C LYS A 231 -5.88 24.19 18.92
N ALA A 232 -5.27 25.28 19.39
CA ALA A 232 -4.74 26.34 18.52
C ALA A 232 -3.31 26.08 18.02
N VAL A 233 -2.56 25.18 18.67
CA VAL A 233 -1.12 24.97 18.40
C VAL A 233 -0.78 23.52 18.07
N MET A 234 -1.68 22.57 18.31
CA MET A 234 -1.50 21.17 17.94
C MET A 234 -1.46 21.01 16.42
N ASN A 235 -0.73 20.01 15.96
CA ASN A 235 -0.90 19.51 14.61
C ASN A 235 -2.21 18.70 14.55
N SER A 236 -3.24 19.28 13.92
CA SER A 236 -4.55 18.65 13.76
C SER A 236 -4.60 17.58 12.67
N GLN A 237 -3.55 17.43 11.85
CA GLN A 237 -3.41 16.36 10.87
C GLN A 237 -2.74 15.13 11.51
N PHE A 238 -3.33 14.63 12.60
CA PHE A 238 -2.81 13.44 13.25
C PHE A 238 -3.22 12.20 12.45
N ILE A 239 -2.23 11.60 11.79
CA ILE A 239 -2.43 10.44 10.93
C ILE A 239 -2.65 9.19 11.77
N THR A 240 -3.65 8.39 11.42
CA THR A 240 -4.03 7.17 12.14
C THR A 240 -4.17 5.97 11.21
N LEU A 241 -3.89 4.78 11.73
CA LEU A 241 -4.06 3.50 11.05
C LEU A 241 -4.82 2.51 11.93
N PRO A 242 -5.52 1.53 11.33
CA PRO A 242 -6.15 0.46 12.10
C PRO A 242 -5.12 -0.55 12.63
N PRO A 243 -5.42 -1.25 13.75
CA PRO A 243 -4.46 -2.10 14.47
C PRO A 243 -3.85 -3.25 13.65
N GLU A 244 -4.58 -3.75 12.67
CA GLU A 244 -4.16 -4.80 11.75
C GLU A 244 -3.17 -4.35 10.68
N SER A 245 -2.92 -3.04 10.55
CA SER A 245 -2.01 -2.50 9.53
C SER A 245 -0.61 -3.06 9.71
N CYS A 246 -0.02 -3.62 8.66
CA CYS A 246 1.32 -4.18 8.69
C CYS A 246 2.41 -3.08 8.78
N TYR A 247 3.61 -3.46 9.22
CA TYR A 247 4.79 -2.61 9.33
C TYR A 247 5.05 -1.79 8.06
N TYR A 248 4.99 -2.43 6.87
CA TYR A 248 5.20 -1.73 5.60
C TYR A 248 4.15 -0.62 5.37
N GLN A 249 2.90 -0.82 5.82
CA GLN A 249 1.83 0.18 5.68
C GLN A 249 2.04 1.35 6.65
N VAL A 250 2.50 1.07 7.87
CA VAL A 250 2.91 2.11 8.83
C VAL A 250 4.07 2.93 8.25
N LEU A 251 5.11 2.26 7.75
CA LEU A 251 6.26 2.88 7.09
C LEU A 251 5.83 3.74 5.91
N LEU A 252 5.02 3.19 4.99
CA LEU A 252 4.49 3.91 3.83
C LEU A 252 3.72 5.15 4.24
N THR A 253 2.89 5.05 5.27
CA THR A 253 2.08 6.17 5.78
C THR A 253 2.99 7.26 6.35
N MET A 254 3.99 6.90 7.15
CA MET A 254 4.98 7.85 7.65
C MET A 254 5.75 8.56 6.54
N ILE A 255 6.12 7.85 5.46
CA ILE A 255 6.83 8.45 4.32
C ILE A 255 5.89 9.35 3.49
N ARG A 256 4.67 8.89 3.21
CA ARG A 256 3.69 9.62 2.38
C ARG A 256 3.20 10.89 3.05
N GLU A 257 3.01 10.86 4.36
CA GLU A 257 2.50 12.01 5.11
C GLU A 257 3.61 12.84 5.78
N SER A 258 4.89 12.47 5.56
CA SER A 258 6.04 13.03 6.28
C SER A 258 5.85 13.00 7.81
N ALA A 259 5.10 12.01 8.30
CA ALA A 259 4.68 11.91 9.69
C ALA A 259 5.71 11.13 10.52
N ARG A 260 6.08 11.68 11.68
CA ARG A 260 6.97 11.00 12.64
C ARG A 260 6.23 10.06 13.59
N TYR A 261 4.91 10.21 13.68
CA TYR A 261 4.05 9.47 14.58
C TYR A 261 2.79 9.07 13.84
N VAL A 262 2.32 7.85 14.07
CA VAL A 262 1.04 7.34 13.57
C VAL A 262 0.25 6.80 14.75
N GLY A 263 -0.98 7.29 14.94
CA GLY A 263 -1.90 6.76 15.93
C GLY A 263 -2.47 5.41 15.48
N VAL A 264 -2.57 4.45 16.38
CA VAL A 264 -3.29 3.20 16.13
C VAL A 264 -4.68 3.33 16.70
N VAL A 265 -5.70 3.30 15.84
CA VAL A 265 -7.09 3.58 16.20
C VAL A 265 -7.98 2.42 15.79
N ASP A 266 -8.85 1.99 16.71
CA ASP A 266 -9.93 1.05 16.40
C ASP A 266 -11.27 1.68 16.78
N LYS A 267 -12.22 1.69 15.82
CA LYS A 267 -13.56 2.30 15.95
C LYS A 267 -13.57 3.72 16.56
N GLY A 268 -12.60 4.55 16.18
CA GLY A 268 -12.46 5.94 16.64
C GLY A 268 -11.76 6.10 17.99
N ARG A 269 -11.38 5.00 18.65
CA ARG A 269 -10.63 5.02 19.92
C ARG A 269 -9.14 4.80 19.70
N LEU A 270 -8.32 5.63 20.34
CA LEU A 270 -6.86 5.49 20.31
C LEU A 270 -6.38 4.31 21.17
N LEU A 271 -5.79 3.30 20.54
CA LEU A 271 -5.23 2.11 21.20
C LEU A 271 -3.73 2.26 21.52
N GLY A 272 -3.00 2.95 20.64
CA GLY A 272 -1.55 3.05 20.70
C GLY A 272 -0.99 4.13 19.79
N ILE A 273 0.32 4.33 19.85
CA ILE A 273 1.05 5.20 18.95
C ILE A 273 2.30 4.47 18.44
N VAL A 274 2.59 4.59 17.17
CA VAL A 274 3.86 4.14 16.59
C VAL A 274 4.69 5.38 16.28
N ALA A 275 5.83 5.53 16.96
CA ALA A 275 6.81 6.54 16.62
C ALA A 275 7.81 6.00 15.59
N LEU A 276 8.41 6.91 14.80
CA LEU A 276 9.51 6.58 13.88
C LEU A 276 10.63 5.79 14.58
N THR A 277 10.94 6.14 15.84
CA THR A 277 11.96 5.46 16.65
C THR A 277 11.58 4.04 17.02
N ASP A 278 10.29 3.72 17.11
CA ASP A 278 9.81 2.38 17.45
C ASP A 278 10.02 1.42 16.28
N LEU A 279 9.94 1.94 15.05
CA LEU A 279 10.31 1.21 13.84
C LEU A 279 11.84 0.99 13.79
N VAL A 280 12.65 2.00 14.11
CA VAL A 280 14.13 1.91 14.15
C VAL A 280 14.65 0.97 15.25
N ARG A 281 14.02 0.96 16.42
CA ARG A 281 14.40 0.07 17.54
C ARG A 281 14.16 -1.41 17.23
N ASN A 282 13.26 -1.71 16.29
CA ASN A 282 12.87 -3.08 15.93
C ASN A 282 13.70 -3.70 14.78
N ARG A 283 14.62 -2.97 14.12
CA ARG A 283 15.78 -3.42 13.29
C ARG A 283 16.21 -2.31 12.29
N ASP A 284 17.36 -2.52 11.64
CA ASP A 284 18.15 -1.62 10.77
C ASP A 284 17.63 -0.18 10.56
N ALA A 285 18.31 0.77 11.22
CA ALA A 285 18.10 2.21 11.19
C ALA A 285 18.18 2.90 9.81
N GLY A 286 18.36 2.14 8.74
CA GLY A 286 18.56 2.63 7.37
C GLY A 286 17.35 3.33 6.82
N ALA A 287 16.19 2.65 6.75
CA ALA A 287 14.98 3.08 6.04
C ALA A 287 14.44 4.46 6.43
N LEU A 288 14.58 4.82 7.71
CA LEU A 288 13.94 6.00 8.29
C LEU A 288 14.88 7.21 8.40
N SER A 289 16.20 6.97 8.44
CA SER A 289 17.20 8.02 8.19
C SER A 289 17.10 8.58 6.76
N ILE A 290 16.51 7.82 5.83
CA ILE A 290 16.28 8.25 4.43
C ILE A 290 15.24 9.35 4.37
N VAL A 291 14.11 9.16 5.04
CA VAL A 291 12.92 10.01 4.89
C VAL A 291 13.18 11.39 5.48
N ASP A 292 13.67 11.45 6.72
CA ASP A 292 14.07 12.70 7.35
C ASP A 292 15.28 13.33 6.63
N GLY A 293 16.13 12.50 6.01
CA GLY A 293 17.29 12.94 5.25
C GLY A 293 16.96 13.65 3.94
N ILE A 294 16.02 13.12 3.15
CA ILE A 294 15.66 13.66 1.82
C ILE A 294 15.12 15.10 1.96
N GLU A 295 14.18 15.33 2.87
CA GLU A 295 13.52 16.63 3.04
C GLU A 295 14.48 17.75 3.47
N HIS A 296 15.57 17.41 4.17
CA HIS A 296 16.56 18.38 4.67
C HIS A 296 17.76 18.58 3.73
N CYS A 297 17.87 17.83 2.63
CA CYS A 297 18.95 18.03 1.66
C CYS A 297 18.83 19.38 0.97
N ARG A 298 19.93 20.12 0.86
CA ARG A 298 19.97 21.46 0.24
C ARG A 298 20.58 21.45 -1.16
N THR A 299 21.20 20.34 -1.55
CA THR A 299 21.84 20.17 -2.86
C THR A 299 21.52 18.79 -3.44
N ILE A 300 21.67 18.66 -4.76
CA ILE A 300 21.54 17.37 -5.46
C ILE A 300 22.63 16.39 -4.99
N ASP A 301 23.84 16.87 -4.71
CA ASP A 301 24.94 16.03 -4.23
C ASP A 301 24.63 15.42 -2.85
N ASP A 302 24.02 16.19 -1.94
CA ASP A 302 23.56 15.69 -0.64
C ASP A 302 22.50 14.60 -0.82
N LEU A 303 21.59 14.75 -1.80
CA LEU A 303 20.58 13.75 -2.13
C LEU A 303 21.20 12.48 -2.72
N ALA A 304 22.14 12.62 -3.66
CA ALA A 304 22.85 11.51 -4.28
C ALA A 304 23.58 10.65 -3.24
N ALA A 305 24.24 11.27 -2.27
CA ALA A 305 24.89 10.56 -1.16
C ALA A 305 23.90 9.71 -0.34
N ARG A 306 22.67 10.21 -0.15
CA ARG A 306 21.60 9.52 0.60
C ARG A 306 20.80 8.51 -0.23
N ALA A 307 20.77 8.63 -1.56
CA ALA A 307 20.06 7.70 -2.45
C ALA A 307 20.57 6.25 -2.33
N THR A 308 21.83 6.07 -1.89
CA THR A 308 22.43 4.74 -1.59
C THR A 308 21.71 3.98 -0.48
N VAL A 309 20.94 4.66 0.37
CA VAL A 309 20.21 4.01 1.46
C VAL A 309 18.96 3.27 0.94
N ILE A 310 18.41 3.65 -0.21
CA ILE A 310 17.28 2.94 -0.85
C ILE A 310 17.67 1.49 -1.19
N ASP A 311 18.91 1.29 -1.67
CA ASP A 311 19.41 -0.06 -1.99
C ASP A 311 19.51 -0.92 -0.73
N ARG A 312 19.99 -0.34 0.39
CA ARG A 312 20.07 -1.04 1.68
C ARG A 312 18.70 -1.46 2.20
N LEU A 313 17.69 -0.58 2.06
CA LEU A 313 16.32 -0.91 2.43
C LEU A 313 15.77 -2.04 1.56
N LEU A 314 15.99 -1.99 0.25
CA LEU A 314 15.57 -3.06 -0.64
C LEU A 314 16.22 -4.41 -0.26
N THR A 315 17.53 -4.41 0.04
CA THR A 315 18.23 -5.62 0.50
C THR A 315 17.63 -6.15 1.80
N ALA A 316 17.33 -5.27 2.77
CA ALA A 316 16.69 -5.67 4.03
C ALA A 316 15.30 -6.27 3.80
N MET A 317 14.46 -5.63 2.97
CA MET A 317 13.13 -6.12 2.61
C MET A 317 13.17 -7.52 2.00
N VAL A 318 14.13 -7.77 1.10
CA VAL A 318 14.26 -9.09 0.47
C VAL A 318 14.78 -10.14 1.43
N ALA A 319 15.75 -9.79 2.29
CA ALA A 319 16.25 -10.69 3.34
C ALA A 319 15.11 -11.09 4.32
N GLU A 320 14.17 -10.19 4.53
CA GLU A 320 12.97 -10.37 5.37
C GLU A 320 11.77 -10.98 4.63
N GLN A 321 11.98 -11.47 3.40
CA GLN A 321 10.97 -12.13 2.56
C GLN A 321 9.71 -11.26 2.31
N ALA A 322 9.88 -9.93 2.24
CA ALA A 322 8.82 -9.01 1.85
C ALA A 322 8.29 -9.36 0.46
N GLN A 323 6.99 -9.23 0.26
CA GLN A 323 6.37 -9.54 -1.01
C GLN A 323 6.77 -8.50 -2.08
N PRO A 324 6.84 -8.89 -3.37
CA PRO A 324 7.25 -7.98 -4.44
C PRO A 324 6.41 -6.70 -4.53
N ASN A 325 5.12 -6.77 -4.25
CA ASN A 325 4.23 -5.60 -4.22
C ASN A 325 4.51 -4.69 -3.03
N GLU A 326 4.84 -5.25 -1.85
CA GLU A 326 5.20 -4.47 -0.65
C GLU A 326 6.51 -3.70 -0.91
N ILE A 327 7.50 -4.38 -1.50
CA ILE A 327 8.75 -3.77 -1.98
C ILE A 327 8.44 -2.64 -2.96
N ALA A 328 7.64 -2.92 -3.98
CA ALA A 328 7.36 -1.96 -5.03
C ALA A 328 6.69 -0.68 -4.50
N GLU A 329 5.76 -0.82 -3.55
CA GLU A 329 5.12 0.33 -2.93
C GLU A 329 6.10 1.21 -2.15
N VAL A 330 6.96 0.60 -1.31
CA VAL A 330 7.94 1.34 -0.50
C VAL A 330 8.96 2.05 -1.38
N ILE A 331 9.53 1.33 -2.35
CA ILE A 331 10.53 1.91 -3.25
C ILE A 331 9.94 3.00 -4.15
N THR A 332 8.69 2.83 -4.63
CA THR A 332 8.01 3.89 -5.40
C THR A 332 7.84 5.16 -4.58
N VAL A 333 7.39 5.05 -3.32
CA VAL A 333 7.16 6.24 -2.49
C VAL A 333 8.48 6.96 -2.17
N LEU A 334 9.57 6.22 -1.95
CA LEU A 334 10.89 6.83 -1.77
C LEU A 334 11.40 7.51 -3.05
N TYR A 335 11.20 6.87 -4.21
CA TYR A 335 11.51 7.46 -5.51
C TYR A 335 10.74 8.76 -5.74
N ASP A 336 9.46 8.80 -5.38
CA ASP A 336 8.61 9.98 -5.49
C ASP A 336 9.10 11.14 -4.64
N ARG A 337 9.42 10.86 -3.37
CA ARG A 337 9.94 11.87 -2.45
C ARG A 337 11.29 12.41 -2.92
N LEU A 338 12.17 11.54 -3.38
CA LEU A 338 13.45 11.93 -3.96
C LEU A 338 13.25 12.82 -5.20
N THR A 339 12.35 12.43 -6.10
CA THR A 339 12.07 13.18 -7.33
C THR A 339 11.44 14.55 -7.02
N ALA A 340 10.48 14.61 -6.09
CA ALA A 340 9.87 15.85 -5.63
C ALA A 340 10.91 16.81 -5.04
N ARG A 341 11.85 16.29 -4.22
CA ARG A 341 12.92 17.12 -3.66
C ARG A 341 13.88 17.64 -4.73
N ILE A 342 14.23 16.82 -5.73
CA ILE A 342 15.04 17.27 -6.87
C ILE A 342 14.31 18.38 -7.65
N LEU A 343 13.01 18.23 -7.86
CA LEU A 343 12.17 19.25 -8.51
C LEU A 343 12.21 20.58 -7.76
N GLU A 344 12.04 20.56 -6.44
CA GLU A 344 12.13 21.75 -5.58
C GLU A 344 13.49 22.45 -5.70
N LEU A 345 14.58 21.69 -5.57
CA LEU A 345 15.94 22.23 -5.69
C LEU A 345 16.24 22.77 -7.10
N ALA A 346 15.75 22.10 -8.15
CA ALA A 346 15.90 22.55 -9.53
C ALA A 346 15.09 23.82 -9.80
N LEU A 347 13.86 23.91 -9.31
CA LEU A 347 13.03 25.11 -9.39
C LEU A 347 13.68 26.29 -8.66
N ASP A 348 14.15 26.09 -7.43
CA ASP A 348 14.86 27.12 -6.64
C ASP A 348 16.08 27.66 -7.40
N GLY A 349 16.86 26.76 -8.01
CA GLY A 349 18.02 27.09 -8.82
C GLY A 349 17.67 27.92 -10.07
N LEU A 350 16.63 27.53 -10.81
CA LEU A 350 16.15 28.26 -11.99
C LEU A 350 15.53 29.61 -11.63
N ALA A 351 14.84 29.67 -10.50
CA ALA A 351 14.16 30.85 -10.01
C ALA A 351 15.11 31.98 -9.60
N LYS A 352 16.39 31.69 -9.27
CA LYS A 352 17.34 32.67 -8.71
C LYS A 352 16.72 33.52 -7.58
N GLY A 353 15.80 32.95 -6.79
CA GLY A 353 15.04 33.65 -5.75
C GLY A 353 13.69 34.28 -6.16
N ARG A 354 13.13 34.01 -7.36
CA ARG A 354 11.78 34.42 -7.76
C ARG A 354 10.79 33.24 -7.74
N LEU A 355 9.71 33.38 -6.98
CA LEU A 355 8.92 32.27 -6.45
C LEU A 355 8.14 31.38 -7.45
N ASN A 356 7.95 31.73 -8.73
CA ASN A 356 6.94 31.04 -9.55
C ASN A 356 7.43 30.60 -10.94
N PRO A 357 7.11 29.36 -11.35
CA PRO A 357 7.23 28.93 -12.76
C PRO A 357 6.35 29.83 -13.66
N PRO A 358 6.68 29.95 -14.96
CA PRO A 358 5.98 30.86 -15.87
C PRO A 358 4.56 30.41 -16.23
N ALA A 359 4.19 29.17 -15.89
CA ALA A 359 2.83 28.64 -15.97
C ALA A 359 2.63 27.57 -14.88
N SER A 360 1.37 27.28 -14.54
CA SER A 360 1.05 26.07 -13.76
C SER A 360 1.50 24.83 -14.52
N PHE A 361 2.06 23.84 -13.84
CA PHE A 361 2.53 22.61 -14.48
C PHE A 361 2.35 21.41 -13.56
N CYS A 362 2.35 20.22 -14.15
CA CYS A 362 2.43 18.96 -13.45
C CYS A 362 3.59 18.13 -14.01
N TRP A 363 4.43 17.64 -13.11
CA TRP A 363 5.36 16.55 -13.41
C TRP A 363 4.59 15.24 -13.46
N LEU A 364 4.70 14.53 -14.58
CA LEU A 364 4.13 13.21 -14.78
C LEU A 364 5.24 12.17 -14.64
N THR A 365 5.01 11.15 -13.83
CA THR A 365 5.85 9.95 -13.80
C THR A 365 5.15 8.81 -14.53
N MET A 366 5.90 8.03 -15.29
CA MET A 366 5.40 7.01 -16.21
C MET A 366 6.12 5.67 -15.98
N GLY A 367 5.83 4.66 -16.80
CA GLY A 367 6.49 3.36 -16.69
C GLY A 367 6.23 2.69 -15.33
N SER A 368 7.25 2.04 -14.77
CA SER A 368 7.11 1.37 -13.46
C SER A 368 6.77 2.34 -12.33
N ALA A 369 7.38 3.53 -12.30
CA ALA A 369 7.08 4.54 -11.29
C ALA A 369 5.65 5.09 -11.41
N GLY A 370 5.15 5.23 -12.65
CA GLY A 370 3.75 5.59 -12.93
C GLY A 370 2.74 4.53 -12.50
N ARG A 371 3.08 3.25 -12.63
CA ARG A 371 2.28 2.11 -12.12
C ARG A 371 2.44 1.81 -10.63
N ARG A 372 3.36 2.49 -9.93
CA ARG A 372 3.76 2.16 -8.56
C ARG A 372 4.35 0.75 -8.42
N GLU A 373 5.16 0.36 -9.40
CA GLU A 373 5.80 -0.94 -9.57
C GLU A 373 7.33 -0.80 -9.56
N GLN A 374 7.84 0.25 -8.94
CA GLN A 374 9.27 0.57 -8.92
C GLN A 374 10.02 -0.46 -8.07
N THR A 375 11.06 -1.09 -8.62
CA THR A 375 11.92 -2.02 -7.88
C THR A 375 13.34 -1.48 -7.76
N LEU A 376 14.38 -2.20 -8.18
CA LEU A 376 15.74 -1.67 -8.19
C LEU A 376 15.93 -0.67 -9.33
N ARG A 377 16.44 0.53 -9.00
CA ARG A 377 16.90 1.63 -9.88
C ARG A 377 16.60 1.42 -11.37
N THR A 378 15.34 1.61 -11.74
CA THR A 378 14.91 1.50 -13.13
C THR A 378 15.31 2.75 -13.90
N ASP A 379 15.19 2.67 -15.22
CA ASP A 379 15.27 3.83 -16.10
C ASP A 379 14.25 4.91 -15.69
N GLN A 380 14.58 6.16 -15.99
CA GLN A 380 13.74 7.33 -15.73
C GLN A 380 12.68 7.50 -16.85
N ASP A 381 11.39 7.40 -16.52
CA ASP A 381 10.29 7.66 -17.45
C ASP A 381 9.37 8.79 -16.92
N HIS A 382 9.42 9.96 -17.55
CA HIS A 382 8.68 11.14 -17.07
C HIS A 382 8.37 12.16 -18.17
N ALA A 383 7.37 13.00 -17.91
CA ALA A 383 6.88 14.03 -18.83
C ALA A 383 6.43 15.27 -18.04
N ILE A 384 6.30 16.41 -18.72
CA ILE A 384 5.68 17.63 -18.18
C ILE A 384 4.44 17.95 -18.99
N VAL A 385 3.35 18.26 -18.27
CA VAL A 385 2.19 18.97 -18.80
C VAL A 385 2.13 20.34 -18.14
N PHE A 386 2.01 21.40 -18.92
CA PHE A 386 1.82 22.77 -18.40
C PHE A 386 0.53 23.40 -18.91
N ALA A 387 0.00 24.37 -18.17
CA ALA A 387 -1.21 25.09 -18.54
C ALA A 387 -1.00 25.85 -19.86
N ASP A 388 -2.06 25.97 -20.67
CA ASP A 388 -1.99 26.72 -21.92
C ASP A 388 -1.64 28.19 -21.67
N VAL A 389 -0.80 28.73 -22.53
CA VAL A 389 -0.32 30.12 -22.50
C VAL A 389 -0.55 30.76 -23.87
N PRO A 390 -0.57 32.10 -23.98
CA PRO A 390 -0.62 32.77 -25.28
C PRO A 390 0.46 32.25 -26.22
N GLU A 391 0.15 32.12 -27.51
CA GLU A 391 1.03 31.51 -28.52
C GLU A 391 2.41 32.20 -28.56
N GLU A 392 2.46 33.53 -28.39
CA GLU A 392 3.73 34.27 -28.32
C GLU A 392 4.63 33.90 -27.13
N GLN A 393 4.07 33.28 -26.08
CA GLN A 393 4.80 32.85 -24.88
C GLN A 393 5.15 31.36 -24.88
N LEU A 394 4.51 30.56 -25.73
CA LEU A 394 4.58 29.10 -25.70
C LEU A 394 6.02 28.57 -25.75
N GLU A 395 6.82 29.03 -26.70
CA GLU A 395 8.21 28.58 -26.86
C GLU A 395 9.10 28.97 -25.68
N ARG A 396 8.89 30.17 -25.12
CA ARG A 396 9.63 30.62 -23.93
C ARG A 396 9.26 29.81 -22.68
N VAL A 397 7.97 29.51 -22.51
CA VAL A 397 7.46 28.70 -21.40
C VAL A 397 7.94 27.26 -21.52
N ARG A 398 7.89 26.68 -22.73
CA ARG A 398 8.42 25.33 -22.99
C ARG A 398 9.92 25.26 -22.72
N ALA A 399 10.70 26.25 -23.16
CA ALA A 399 12.14 26.30 -22.90
C ALA A 399 12.45 26.25 -21.39
N PHE A 400 11.71 26.99 -20.56
CA PHE A 400 11.84 26.91 -19.12
C PHE A 400 11.58 25.50 -18.57
N PHE A 401 10.53 24.83 -19.03
CA PHE A 401 10.20 23.47 -18.57
C PHE A 401 11.16 22.40 -19.11
N LEU A 402 11.75 22.61 -20.29
CA LEU A 402 12.83 21.76 -20.81
C LEU A 402 14.11 21.89 -19.96
N ASP A 403 14.48 23.12 -19.58
CA ASP A 403 15.60 23.37 -18.68
C ASP A 403 15.37 22.72 -17.31
N LEU A 404 14.16 22.87 -16.75
CA LEU A 404 13.74 22.17 -15.54
C LEU A 404 13.85 20.65 -15.71
N GLY A 405 13.32 20.13 -16.81
CA GLY A 405 13.38 18.71 -17.17
C GLY A 405 14.81 18.17 -17.17
N GLU A 406 15.74 18.86 -17.83
CA GLU A 406 17.15 18.42 -17.90
C GLU A 406 17.86 18.50 -16.55
N LEU A 407 17.56 19.50 -15.71
CA LEU A 407 18.10 19.57 -14.35
C LEU A 407 17.64 18.39 -13.49
N VAL A 408 16.36 18.03 -13.59
CA VAL A 408 15.80 16.89 -12.84
C VAL A 408 16.35 15.56 -13.37
N VAL A 409 16.50 15.40 -14.69
CA VAL A 409 17.15 14.21 -15.30
C VAL A 409 18.55 14.01 -14.76
N LYS A 410 19.35 15.09 -14.71
CA LYS A 410 20.71 15.06 -14.14
C LYS A 410 20.70 14.75 -12.64
N GLY A 411 19.75 15.29 -11.89
CA GLY A 411 19.61 14.99 -10.47
C GLY A 411 19.30 13.52 -10.20
N LEU A 412 18.35 12.95 -10.95
CA LEU A 412 18.01 11.53 -10.85
C LEU A 412 19.17 10.63 -11.31
N GLU A 413 19.90 11.04 -12.35
CA GLU A 413 21.13 10.37 -12.80
C GLU A 413 22.21 10.37 -11.72
N ALA A 414 22.43 11.49 -11.03
CA ALA A 414 23.33 11.58 -9.87
C ALA A 414 22.89 10.68 -8.70
N CYS A 415 21.58 10.51 -8.50
CA CYS A 415 21.02 9.55 -7.54
C CYS A 415 21.06 8.08 -8.01
N GLY A 416 21.59 7.82 -9.20
CA GLY A 416 21.82 6.47 -9.73
C GLY A 416 20.68 5.89 -10.59
N PHE A 417 19.69 6.69 -10.98
CA PHE A 417 18.66 6.29 -11.94
C PHE A 417 19.15 6.55 -13.36
N ALA A 418 19.31 5.51 -14.17
CA ALA A 418 19.83 5.66 -15.52
C ALA A 418 18.86 6.43 -16.44
N ARG A 419 19.39 7.23 -17.37
CA ARG A 419 18.59 7.86 -18.43
C ARG A 419 17.89 6.78 -19.26
N CYS A 420 16.62 7.02 -19.62
CA CYS A 420 15.87 6.08 -20.44
C CYS A 420 16.46 5.98 -21.85
N PRO A 421 16.82 4.77 -22.33
CA PRO A 421 17.32 4.58 -23.71
C PRO A 421 16.32 5.02 -24.78
N GLY A 422 15.01 4.96 -24.45
CA GLY A 422 13.92 5.43 -25.31
C GLY A 422 13.71 6.95 -25.30
N GLN A 423 14.54 7.71 -24.58
CA GLN A 423 14.45 9.17 -24.43
C GLN A 423 13.10 9.67 -23.88
N VAL A 424 12.49 8.88 -22.99
CA VAL A 424 11.22 9.18 -22.32
C VAL A 424 11.45 10.06 -21.09
N MET A 425 11.91 11.28 -21.33
CA MET A 425 12.32 12.19 -20.26
C MET A 425 11.78 13.59 -20.53
N ALA A 426 11.35 14.31 -19.50
CA ALA A 426 10.80 15.66 -19.59
C ALA A 426 11.76 16.72 -20.16
N GLY A 427 13.07 16.47 -20.14
CA GLY A 427 14.06 17.31 -20.86
C GLY A 427 14.01 17.15 -22.39
N ASN A 428 13.25 16.18 -22.90
CA ASN A 428 13.01 15.98 -24.32
C ASN A 428 11.73 16.72 -24.75
N PRO A 429 11.77 17.56 -25.80
CA PRO A 429 10.58 18.24 -26.34
C PRO A 429 9.41 17.32 -26.69
N ARG A 430 9.66 16.02 -26.94
CA ARG A 430 8.59 15.03 -27.17
C ARG A 430 7.71 14.78 -25.94
N TRP A 431 8.20 15.07 -24.73
CA TRP A 431 7.55 14.78 -23.45
C TRP A 431 7.30 16.04 -22.61
N CYS A 432 7.34 17.22 -23.22
CA CYS A 432 7.10 18.50 -22.55
C CYS A 432 6.16 19.37 -23.40
N HIS A 433 4.87 19.35 -23.06
CA HIS A 433 3.82 20.01 -23.84
C HIS A 433 2.81 20.73 -22.96
N SER A 434 2.15 21.72 -23.56
CA SER A 434 0.96 22.35 -22.97
C SER A 434 -0.21 21.36 -22.91
N SER A 435 -1.23 21.68 -22.11
CA SER A 435 -2.44 20.86 -21.95
C SER A 435 -3.12 20.59 -23.30
N SER A 436 -3.31 21.63 -24.12
CA SER A 436 -3.96 21.51 -25.43
C SER A 436 -3.13 20.68 -26.43
N GLU A 437 -1.80 20.83 -26.42
CA GLU A 437 -0.91 20.03 -27.26
C GLU A 437 -0.95 18.54 -26.90
N TRP A 438 -0.97 18.21 -25.60
CA TRP A 438 -1.10 16.83 -25.14
C TRP A 438 -2.42 16.20 -25.62
N MET A 439 -3.54 16.93 -25.53
CA MET A 439 -4.84 16.46 -26.02
C MET A 439 -4.83 16.21 -27.53
N HIS A 440 -4.21 17.11 -28.30
CA HIS A 440 -4.08 16.95 -29.75
C HIS A 440 -3.23 15.72 -30.12
N ARG A 441 -2.08 15.54 -29.45
CA ARG A 441 -1.19 14.39 -29.66
C ARG A 441 -1.86 13.06 -29.36
N LEU A 442 -2.53 12.96 -28.21
CA LEU A 442 -3.26 11.77 -27.81
C LEU A 442 -4.29 11.37 -28.87
N SER A 443 -5.05 12.33 -29.38
CA SER A 443 -6.04 12.10 -30.45
C SER A 443 -5.35 11.57 -31.72
N GLY A 444 -4.29 12.25 -32.18
CA GLY A 444 -3.55 11.85 -33.38
C GLY A 444 -2.88 10.47 -33.26
N TRP A 445 -2.36 10.12 -32.09
CA TRP A 445 -1.77 8.80 -31.85
C TRP A 445 -2.78 7.67 -32.02
N VAL A 446 -4.00 7.86 -31.54
CA VAL A 446 -5.07 6.86 -31.64
C VAL A 446 -5.67 6.82 -33.04
N GLU A 447 -5.81 7.96 -33.71
CA GLU A 447 -6.39 8.05 -35.06
C GLU A 447 -5.47 7.44 -36.14
N GLU A 448 -4.18 7.76 -36.13
CA GLU A 448 -3.26 7.35 -37.21
C GLU A 448 -2.75 5.91 -37.06
N SER A 449 -2.77 5.35 -35.84
CA SER A 449 -2.49 3.92 -35.54
C SER A 449 -1.24 3.32 -36.20
N VAL A 450 -0.19 4.13 -36.44
CA VAL A 450 1.12 3.65 -36.91
C VAL A 450 1.94 3.04 -35.76
N PRO A 451 2.85 2.08 -36.01
CA PRO A 451 3.59 1.39 -34.94
C PRO A 451 4.31 2.32 -33.95
N GLU A 452 4.86 3.43 -34.43
CA GLU A 452 5.52 4.43 -33.58
C GLU A 452 4.54 5.12 -32.61
N HIS A 453 3.30 5.38 -33.03
CA HIS A 453 2.26 5.94 -32.17
C HIS A 453 1.76 4.93 -31.14
N VAL A 454 1.64 3.65 -31.51
CA VAL A 454 1.27 2.59 -30.57
C VAL A 454 2.32 2.48 -29.45
N ARG A 455 3.61 2.54 -29.81
CA ARG A 455 4.71 2.58 -28.82
C ARG A 455 4.65 3.81 -27.91
N GLN A 456 4.35 4.99 -28.46
CA GLN A 456 4.22 6.22 -27.65
C GLN A 456 3.03 6.12 -26.68
N LEU A 457 1.90 5.57 -27.15
CA LEU A 457 0.73 5.31 -26.32
C LEU A 457 1.04 4.34 -25.19
N THR A 458 1.66 3.18 -25.44
CA THR A 458 1.95 2.20 -24.37
C THR A 458 2.80 2.78 -23.25
N ILE A 459 3.77 3.65 -23.59
CA ILE A 459 4.59 4.38 -22.62
C ILE A 459 3.74 5.39 -21.84
N PHE A 460 2.94 6.18 -22.55
CA PHE A 460 2.18 7.28 -21.98
C PHE A 460 1.03 6.80 -21.07
N LEU A 461 0.31 5.73 -21.43
CA LEU A 461 -0.94 5.32 -20.78
C LEU A 461 -0.81 5.01 -19.27
N ASP A 462 0.38 4.72 -18.79
CA ASP A 462 0.67 4.46 -17.37
C ASP A 462 1.27 5.67 -16.63
N PHE A 463 0.84 6.90 -16.94
CA PHE A 463 1.30 8.08 -16.21
C PHE A 463 0.55 8.33 -14.89
N ARG A 464 1.16 9.05 -13.95
CA ARG A 464 0.45 9.77 -12.87
C ARG A 464 1.10 11.11 -12.59
N GLY A 465 0.30 12.06 -12.08
CA GLY A 465 0.84 13.30 -11.53
C GLY A 465 1.65 13.03 -10.26
N LEU A 466 2.81 13.68 -10.14
CA LEU A 466 3.70 13.56 -8.98
C LEU A 466 3.88 14.90 -8.25
N TYR A 467 4.08 16.00 -8.98
CA TYR A 467 4.42 17.31 -8.41
C TYR A 467 3.78 18.42 -9.23
N GLY A 468 3.38 19.51 -8.57
CA GLY A 468 2.71 20.66 -9.19
C GLY A 468 1.18 20.52 -9.18
N ASP A 469 0.53 21.08 -10.19
CA ASP A 469 -0.93 21.10 -10.32
C ASP A 469 -1.47 19.77 -10.85
N LEU A 470 -1.82 18.88 -9.93
CA LEU A 470 -2.33 17.54 -10.22
C LEU A 470 -3.64 17.55 -11.04
N THR A 471 -4.35 18.68 -11.12
CA THR A 471 -5.56 18.78 -11.94
C THR A 471 -5.25 18.67 -13.43
N LEU A 472 -4.05 19.06 -13.87
CA LEU A 472 -3.58 18.87 -15.25
C LEU A 472 -3.44 17.39 -15.59
N ALA A 473 -2.85 16.60 -14.68
CA ALA A 473 -2.73 15.15 -14.84
C ALA A 473 -4.11 14.47 -14.86
N SER A 474 -5.03 14.89 -13.99
CA SER A 474 -6.41 14.38 -13.96
C SER A 474 -7.13 14.62 -15.28
N ARG A 475 -7.10 15.86 -15.80
CA ARG A 475 -7.75 16.20 -17.09
C ARG A 475 -7.16 15.38 -18.25
N LEU A 476 -5.84 15.16 -18.22
CA LEU A 476 -5.18 14.35 -19.23
C LEU A 476 -5.60 12.87 -19.13
N ARG A 477 -5.84 12.37 -17.92
CA ARG A 477 -6.32 11.01 -17.66
C ARG A 477 -7.75 10.85 -18.19
N ASP A 478 -8.60 11.84 -17.92
CA ASP A 478 -9.97 11.89 -18.45
C ASP A 478 -9.96 11.89 -19.99
N ALA A 479 -9.06 12.66 -20.60
CA ALA A 479 -8.91 12.70 -22.06
C ALA A 479 -8.49 11.34 -22.64
N VAL A 480 -7.61 10.58 -21.96
CA VAL A 480 -7.28 9.19 -22.33
C VAL A 480 -8.52 8.32 -22.36
N HIS A 481 -9.32 8.34 -21.29
CA HIS A 481 -10.54 7.54 -21.22
C HIS A 481 -11.53 7.92 -22.31
N GLN A 482 -11.78 9.21 -22.53
CA GLN A 482 -12.68 9.69 -23.58
C GLN A 482 -12.20 9.31 -24.99
N THR A 483 -10.89 9.31 -25.23
CA THR A 483 -10.32 8.95 -26.52
C THR A 483 -10.57 7.47 -26.85
N TYR A 484 -10.37 6.57 -25.89
CA TYR A 484 -10.62 5.13 -26.12
C TYR A 484 -12.10 4.76 -26.17
N LEU A 485 -12.98 5.54 -25.53
CA LEU A 485 -14.43 5.43 -25.75
C LEU A 485 -14.82 5.81 -27.19
N ARG A 486 -14.20 6.86 -27.74
CA ARG A 486 -14.48 7.35 -29.10
C ARG A 486 -13.85 6.50 -30.20
N PHE A 487 -12.66 5.95 -29.96
CA PHE A 487 -11.89 5.18 -30.94
C PHE A 487 -11.54 3.78 -30.43
N PRO A 488 -12.51 2.86 -30.30
CA PRO A 488 -12.25 1.48 -29.83
C PRO A 488 -11.24 0.71 -30.68
N VAL A 489 -11.08 1.07 -31.95
CA VAL A 489 -10.08 0.49 -32.86
C VAL A 489 -8.64 0.64 -32.35
N GLY A 490 -8.35 1.68 -31.57
CA GLY A 490 -7.04 1.86 -30.94
C GLY A 490 -6.66 0.70 -30.02
N LEU A 491 -7.64 0.07 -29.35
CA LEU A 491 -7.41 -1.11 -28.50
C LEU A 491 -7.03 -2.34 -29.33
N HIS A 492 -7.61 -2.49 -30.53
CA HIS A 492 -7.23 -3.56 -31.45
C HIS A 492 -5.77 -3.39 -31.90
N HIS A 493 -5.33 -2.17 -32.19
CA HIS A 493 -3.93 -1.91 -32.58
C HIS A 493 -2.95 -2.18 -31.44
N LEU A 494 -3.28 -1.79 -30.20
CA LEU A 494 -2.48 -2.12 -29.02
C LEU A 494 -2.38 -3.65 -28.81
N ALA A 495 -3.52 -4.35 -28.88
CA ALA A 495 -3.54 -5.81 -28.76
C ALA A 495 -2.73 -6.47 -29.87
N LYS A 496 -2.90 -6.02 -31.12
CA LYS A 496 -2.16 -6.55 -32.27
C LYS A 496 -0.66 -6.32 -32.14
N ASP A 497 -0.21 -5.20 -31.59
CA ASP A 497 1.23 -4.93 -31.41
C ASP A 497 1.84 -5.82 -30.32
N ASP A 498 1.19 -5.96 -29.17
CA ASP A 498 1.63 -6.83 -28.08
C ASP A 498 1.73 -8.29 -28.54
N LEU A 499 0.70 -8.77 -29.23
CA LEU A 499 0.60 -10.16 -29.69
C LEU A 499 1.53 -10.51 -30.86
N ARG A 500 2.33 -9.58 -31.39
CA ARG A 500 3.42 -9.88 -32.34
C ARG A 500 4.51 -10.75 -31.72
N HIS A 501 4.67 -10.66 -30.40
CA HIS A 501 5.64 -11.44 -29.64
C HIS A 501 4.91 -12.49 -28.82
N HIS A 502 4.92 -13.73 -29.32
CA HIS A 502 4.28 -14.84 -28.64
C HIS A 502 5.11 -15.33 -27.48
N VAL A 503 4.58 -15.18 -26.27
CA VAL A 503 5.13 -15.84 -25.10
C VAL A 503 4.90 -17.34 -25.27
N SER A 504 5.94 -18.15 -25.07
CA SER A 504 5.85 -19.59 -25.29
C SER A 504 6.81 -20.37 -24.40
N LEU A 505 6.50 -21.64 -24.21
CA LEU A 505 7.45 -22.67 -23.79
C LEU A 505 7.80 -23.52 -25.02
N GLY A 506 9.01 -24.08 -25.06
CA GLY A 506 9.43 -24.92 -26.18
C GLY A 506 8.65 -26.24 -26.27
N PHE A 507 8.97 -27.04 -27.29
CA PHE A 507 8.41 -28.38 -27.46
C PHE A 507 8.82 -29.30 -26.29
N PHE A 508 7.84 -29.92 -25.61
CA PHE A 508 7.96 -30.59 -24.28
C PHE A 508 8.15 -29.65 -23.06
N LYS A 509 7.73 -28.38 -23.18
CA LYS A 509 7.82 -27.36 -22.12
C LYS A 509 9.24 -27.04 -21.56
N PRO A 510 10.36 -27.06 -22.33
CA PRO A 510 11.59 -26.37 -21.95
C PRO A 510 11.42 -24.84 -22.03
N PHE A 511 12.32 -24.11 -21.39
CA PHE A 511 12.34 -22.65 -21.48
C PHE A 511 12.86 -22.19 -22.84
N VAL A 512 12.29 -21.09 -23.36
CA VAL A 512 12.81 -20.39 -24.54
C VAL A 512 13.80 -19.33 -24.06
N THR A 513 15.05 -19.41 -24.51
CA THR A 513 16.17 -18.55 -24.08
C THR A 513 16.79 -17.83 -25.27
N GLU A 514 17.57 -16.79 -24.98
CA GLU A 514 18.39 -16.09 -25.98
C GLU A 514 19.40 -17.07 -26.63
N LYS A 515 19.51 -17.02 -27.95
CA LYS A 515 20.32 -17.96 -28.74
C LYS A 515 21.77 -17.54 -28.89
N SER A 516 22.08 -16.27 -28.65
CA SER A 516 23.39 -15.66 -28.91
C SER A 516 23.57 -14.36 -28.13
N GLY A 517 24.81 -13.86 -28.05
CA GLY A 517 25.16 -12.64 -27.32
C GLY A 517 25.53 -12.91 -25.86
N ASP A 518 25.73 -11.84 -25.10
CA ASP A 518 26.18 -11.90 -23.70
C ASP A 518 25.17 -12.60 -22.76
N HIS A 519 23.90 -12.67 -23.19
CA HIS A 519 22.80 -13.29 -22.46
C HIS A 519 22.39 -14.67 -23.00
N LYS A 520 23.27 -15.34 -23.76
CA LYS A 520 23.00 -16.67 -24.30
C LYS A 520 22.57 -17.64 -23.19
N ASP A 521 21.53 -18.43 -23.46
CA ASP A 521 20.91 -19.39 -22.53
C ASP A 521 20.15 -18.76 -21.34
N GLU A 522 19.95 -17.43 -21.35
CA GLU A 522 19.13 -16.70 -20.38
C GLU A 522 17.76 -16.29 -20.95
N ILE A 523 16.82 -15.92 -20.07
CA ILE A 523 15.51 -15.38 -20.40
C ILE A 523 15.44 -13.91 -19.95
N ASP A 524 15.00 -13.01 -20.83
CA ASP A 524 14.61 -11.64 -20.44
C ASP A 524 13.25 -11.65 -19.72
N LEU A 525 13.26 -11.51 -18.40
CA LEU A 525 12.07 -11.47 -17.56
C LEU A 525 11.18 -10.24 -17.81
N LYS A 526 11.76 -9.15 -18.35
CA LYS A 526 11.04 -7.90 -18.59
C LYS A 526 10.43 -7.90 -19.98
N ARG A 527 11.26 -7.88 -21.02
CA ARG A 527 10.80 -7.69 -22.40
C ARG A 527 10.05 -8.90 -22.94
N SER A 528 10.49 -10.11 -22.61
CA SER A 528 9.88 -11.33 -23.14
C SER A 528 8.70 -11.83 -22.32
N LEU A 529 8.45 -11.30 -21.12
CA LEU A 529 7.42 -11.80 -20.19
C LEU A 529 6.59 -10.68 -19.54
N LEU A 530 7.16 -9.92 -18.60
CA LEU A 530 6.39 -8.95 -17.79
C LEU A 530 5.68 -7.89 -18.64
N VAL A 531 6.32 -7.38 -19.71
CA VAL A 531 5.71 -6.37 -20.59
C VAL A 531 4.39 -6.88 -21.17
N HIS A 532 4.35 -8.13 -21.66
CA HIS A 532 3.15 -8.71 -22.25
C HIS A 532 2.02 -8.92 -21.23
N LEU A 533 2.36 -9.27 -19.99
CA LEU A 533 1.38 -9.35 -18.91
C LEU A 533 0.77 -7.96 -18.64
N ILE A 534 1.63 -6.97 -18.44
CA ILE A 534 1.23 -5.59 -18.11
C ILE A 534 0.40 -4.99 -19.25
N ASP A 535 0.82 -5.16 -20.50
CA ASP A 535 0.19 -4.57 -21.67
C ASP A 535 -1.18 -5.20 -21.92
N CYS A 536 -1.31 -6.53 -21.87
CA CYS A 536 -2.61 -7.20 -21.95
C CYS A 536 -3.58 -6.71 -20.85
N VAL A 537 -3.14 -6.67 -19.58
CA VAL A 537 -3.96 -6.17 -18.46
C VAL A 537 -4.34 -4.70 -18.69
N ARG A 538 -3.42 -3.85 -19.17
CA ARG A 538 -3.70 -2.45 -19.49
C ARG A 538 -4.78 -2.32 -20.57
N ILE A 539 -4.72 -3.11 -21.63
CA ILE A 539 -5.68 -3.04 -22.73
C ILE A 539 -7.09 -3.40 -22.23
N PHE A 540 -7.23 -4.44 -21.40
CA PHE A 540 -8.50 -4.74 -20.74
C PHE A 540 -8.95 -3.60 -19.81
N ALA A 541 -8.04 -3.06 -18.99
CA ALA A 541 -8.35 -1.94 -18.10
C ALA A 541 -8.88 -0.70 -18.86
N LEU A 542 -8.26 -0.36 -20.00
CA LEU A 542 -8.71 0.75 -20.84
C LEU A 542 -10.09 0.51 -21.44
N ARG A 543 -10.38 -0.71 -21.92
CA ARG A 543 -11.70 -1.08 -22.45
C ARG A 543 -12.81 -0.90 -21.41
N GLU A 544 -12.51 -1.25 -20.17
CA GLU A 544 -13.46 -1.30 -19.06
C GLU A 544 -13.49 -0.01 -18.22
N GLY A 545 -12.75 1.03 -18.64
CA GLY A 545 -12.67 2.30 -17.90
C GLY A 545 -12.12 2.15 -16.48
N VAL A 546 -11.13 1.29 -16.29
CA VAL A 546 -10.39 1.12 -15.03
C VAL A 546 -9.31 2.20 -14.96
N GLU A 547 -9.35 3.05 -13.94
CA GLU A 547 -8.47 4.22 -13.80
C GLU A 547 -7.12 3.85 -13.17
N GLU A 548 -7.06 2.74 -12.44
CA GLU A 548 -5.86 2.27 -11.76
C GLU A 548 -4.72 2.06 -12.75
N THR A 549 -3.51 2.51 -12.41
CA THR A 549 -2.30 2.25 -13.22
C THR A 549 -1.57 0.99 -12.81
N ASN A 550 -1.66 0.59 -11.54
CA ASN A 550 -0.99 -0.59 -11.00
C ASN A 550 -1.57 -1.89 -11.57
N THR A 551 -0.71 -2.81 -12.00
CA THR A 551 -1.11 -4.06 -12.68
C THR A 551 -1.94 -4.98 -11.79
N LEU A 552 -1.52 -5.18 -10.53
CA LEU A 552 -2.27 -6.02 -9.58
C LEU A 552 -3.61 -5.36 -9.18
N ALA A 553 -3.65 -4.04 -9.09
CA ALA A 553 -4.91 -3.32 -8.88
C ALA A 553 -5.85 -3.50 -10.09
N ARG A 554 -5.35 -3.35 -11.32
CA ARG A 554 -6.13 -3.58 -12.55
C ARG A 554 -6.70 -4.98 -12.62
N ILE A 555 -5.89 -6.01 -12.35
CA ILE A 555 -6.36 -7.41 -12.35
C ILE A 555 -7.52 -7.60 -11.36
N ARG A 556 -7.38 -7.10 -10.12
CA ARG A 556 -8.44 -7.17 -9.11
C ARG A 556 -9.72 -6.48 -9.57
N ARG A 557 -9.62 -5.26 -10.09
CA ARG A 557 -10.79 -4.49 -10.57
C ARG A 557 -11.46 -5.14 -11.78
N LEU A 558 -10.69 -5.74 -12.67
CA LEU A 558 -11.21 -6.51 -13.81
C LEU A 558 -11.91 -7.79 -13.36
N SER A 559 -11.43 -8.46 -12.31
CA SER A 559 -12.10 -9.61 -11.69
C SER A 559 -13.42 -9.19 -11.03
N GLU A 560 -13.41 -8.10 -10.24
CA GLU A 560 -14.61 -7.55 -9.60
C GLU A 560 -15.69 -7.14 -10.61
N LYS A 561 -15.29 -6.71 -11.82
CA LYS A 561 -16.18 -6.42 -12.95
C LYS A 561 -16.62 -7.66 -13.75
N GLY A 562 -16.13 -8.86 -13.40
CA GLY A 562 -16.42 -10.12 -14.11
C GLY A 562 -15.76 -10.25 -15.47
N VAL A 563 -14.76 -9.42 -15.78
CA VAL A 563 -14.02 -9.43 -17.06
C VAL A 563 -13.00 -10.55 -17.08
N PHE A 564 -12.33 -10.76 -15.94
CA PHE A 564 -11.55 -11.97 -15.68
C PHE A 564 -12.31 -12.86 -14.71
N HIS A 565 -12.24 -14.17 -14.92
CA HIS A 565 -12.70 -15.14 -13.94
C HIS A 565 -11.72 -15.15 -12.76
N ASP A 566 -12.19 -15.38 -11.53
CA ASP A 566 -11.37 -15.33 -10.31
C ASP A 566 -10.10 -16.20 -10.42
N ASN A 567 -10.22 -17.45 -10.86
CA ASN A 567 -9.06 -18.33 -11.12
C ASN A 567 -8.05 -17.75 -12.14
N ASP A 568 -8.52 -17.11 -13.22
CA ASP A 568 -7.63 -16.48 -14.22
C ASP A 568 -6.94 -15.25 -13.57
N ALA A 569 -7.67 -14.45 -12.79
CA ALA A 569 -7.13 -13.29 -12.08
C ALA A 569 -6.08 -13.68 -11.02
N GLU A 570 -6.32 -14.74 -10.24
CA GLU A 570 -5.37 -15.32 -9.30
C GLU A 570 -4.09 -15.77 -10.02
N GLN A 571 -4.25 -16.47 -11.16
CA GLN A 571 -3.12 -16.91 -11.97
C GLN A 571 -2.30 -15.73 -12.51
N PHE A 572 -2.94 -14.66 -12.97
CA PHE A 572 -2.23 -13.47 -13.46
C PHE A 572 -1.50 -12.72 -12.34
N CYS A 573 -2.11 -12.63 -11.15
CA CYS A 573 -1.44 -12.09 -9.97
C CYS A 573 -0.19 -12.90 -9.61
N PHE A 574 -0.33 -14.23 -9.58
CA PHE A 574 0.78 -15.15 -9.34
C PHE A 574 1.89 -14.98 -10.37
N SER A 575 1.56 -14.91 -11.66
CA SER A 575 2.54 -14.70 -12.74
C SER A 575 3.32 -13.40 -12.54
N TYR A 576 2.63 -12.29 -12.28
CA TYR A 576 3.25 -10.99 -12.07
C TYR A 576 4.17 -10.99 -10.85
N GLN A 577 3.69 -11.50 -9.71
CA GLN A 577 4.45 -11.53 -8.46
C GLN A 577 5.69 -12.43 -8.58
N THR A 578 5.55 -13.61 -9.18
CA THR A 578 6.65 -14.56 -9.38
C THR A 578 7.77 -13.95 -10.23
N LEU A 579 7.44 -13.38 -11.38
CA LEU A 579 8.42 -12.77 -12.27
C LEU A 579 9.10 -11.55 -11.64
N THR A 580 8.33 -10.74 -10.90
CA THR A 580 8.87 -9.58 -10.19
C THR A 580 9.80 -10.03 -9.06
N ALA A 581 9.45 -11.06 -8.30
CA ALA A 581 10.30 -11.63 -7.24
C ALA A 581 11.64 -12.12 -7.81
N MET A 582 11.60 -12.95 -8.86
CA MET A 582 12.81 -13.46 -9.52
C MET A 582 13.68 -12.33 -10.05
N ARG A 583 13.07 -11.31 -10.67
CA ARG A 583 13.79 -10.13 -11.17
C ARG A 583 14.45 -9.34 -10.04
N ILE A 584 13.79 -9.17 -8.89
CA ILE A 584 14.38 -8.48 -7.74
C ILE A 584 15.57 -9.28 -7.18
N GLN A 585 15.37 -10.59 -6.95
CA GLN A 585 16.39 -11.48 -6.39
C GLN A 585 17.63 -11.55 -7.27
N GLU A 586 17.44 -11.74 -8.59
CA GLU A 586 18.56 -11.82 -9.54
C GLU A 586 19.33 -10.50 -9.62
N ASN A 587 18.63 -9.37 -9.59
CA ASN A 587 19.27 -8.05 -9.58
C ASN A 587 20.10 -7.79 -8.32
N LEU A 588 19.59 -8.19 -7.15
CA LEU A 588 20.35 -8.09 -5.91
C LEU A 588 21.55 -9.04 -5.90
N ARG A 589 21.41 -10.26 -6.43
CA ARG A 589 22.51 -11.22 -6.58
C ARG A 589 23.62 -10.62 -7.45
N LYS A 590 23.28 -10.11 -8.64
CA LYS A 590 24.24 -9.46 -9.55
C LYS A 590 24.93 -8.27 -8.88
N ALA A 591 24.17 -7.41 -8.21
CA ALA A 591 24.72 -6.27 -7.49
C ALA A 591 25.72 -6.69 -6.39
N HIS A 592 25.41 -7.75 -5.63
CA HIS A 592 26.29 -8.27 -4.59
C HIS A 592 27.59 -8.87 -5.14
N GLU A 593 27.51 -9.49 -6.32
CA GLU A 593 28.68 -10.02 -7.06
C GLU A 593 29.47 -8.94 -7.82
N GLY A 594 29.09 -7.66 -7.71
CA GLY A 594 29.72 -6.55 -8.41
C GLY A 594 29.39 -6.47 -9.92
N SER A 595 28.43 -7.28 -10.38
CA SER A 595 27.91 -7.25 -11.75
C SER A 595 26.79 -6.22 -11.90
N LYS A 596 26.61 -5.69 -13.11
CA LYS A 596 25.54 -4.72 -13.39
C LYS A 596 24.17 -5.43 -13.34
N PRO A 597 23.20 -4.93 -12.56
CA PRO A 597 21.82 -5.41 -12.58
C PRO A 597 21.19 -5.30 -13.99
N ASP A 598 20.38 -6.27 -14.38
CA ASP A 598 19.69 -6.33 -15.69
C ASP A 598 18.32 -7.07 -15.58
N ASN A 599 17.76 -7.58 -16.69
CA ASN A 599 16.49 -8.32 -16.66
C ASN A 599 16.63 -9.81 -17.03
N TYR A 600 17.85 -10.33 -17.12
CA TYR A 600 18.14 -11.67 -17.62
C TYR A 600 18.39 -12.65 -16.48
N ILE A 601 17.81 -13.86 -16.61
CA ILE A 601 18.03 -14.96 -15.68
C ILE A 601 18.31 -16.26 -16.43
N HIS A 602 19.25 -17.06 -15.92
CA HIS A 602 19.50 -18.39 -16.45
C HIS A 602 18.52 -19.41 -15.82
N PRO A 603 17.49 -19.88 -16.56
CA PRO A 603 16.37 -20.60 -15.97
C PRO A 603 16.75 -21.97 -15.40
N TYR A 604 17.83 -22.59 -15.92
CA TYR A 604 18.32 -23.89 -15.42
C TYR A 604 19.28 -23.80 -14.24
N ARG A 605 19.64 -22.58 -13.78
CA ARG A 605 20.36 -22.39 -12.50
C ARG A 605 19.39 -22.34 -11.31
N LEU A 606 18.10 -22.10 -11.58
CA LEU A 606 17.04 -22.09 -10.60
C LEU A 606 16.79 -23.50 -10.03
N SER A 607 16.31 -23.57 -8.79
CA SER A 607 15.83 -24.82 -8.19
C SER A 607 14.64 -25.39 -8.96
N LYS A 608 14.33 -26.68 -8.75
CA LYS A 608 13.17 -27.32 -9.41
C LYS A 608 11.84 -26.65 -9.06
N ARG A 609 11.71 -26.12 -7.84
CA ARG A 609 10.53 -25.39 -7.39
C ARG A 609 10.40 -24.04 -8.12
N GLU A 610 11.49 -23.29 -8.22
CA GLU A 610 11.52 -22.01 -8.95
C GLU A 610 11.30 -22.21 -10.45
N GLN A 611 11.86 -23.27 -11.05
CA GLN A 611 11.58 -23.62 -12.44
C GLN A 611 10.09 -23.93 -12.66
N ALA A 612 9.44 -24.63 -11.73
CA ALA A 612 8.01 -24.91 -11.82
C ALA A 612 7.19 -23.61 -11.73
N ALA A 613 7.50 -22.74 -10.75
CA ALA A 613 6.84 -21.45 -10.60
C ALA A 613 7.03 -20.55 -11.84
N LEU A 614 8.23 -20.51 -12.43
CA LEU A 614 8.47 -19.76 -13.66
C LEU A 614 7.67 -20.30 -14.84
N LYS A 615 7.57 -21.63 -15.00
CA LYS A 615 6.75 -22.25 -16.05
C LYS A 615 5.27 -21.97 -15.89
N GLU A 616 4.78 -21.98 -14.66
CA GLU A 616 3.40 -21.64 -14.32
C GLU A 616 3.13 -20.15 -14.58
N ALA A 617 4.06 -19.27 -14.20
CA ALA A 617 3.97 -17.85 -14.50
C ALA A 617 3.87 -17.58 -16.01
N ILE A 618 4.71 -18.26 -16.82
CA ILE A 618 4.69 -18.19 -18.28
C ILE A 618 3.35 -18.70 -18.84
N GLN A 619 2.80 -19.79 -18.29
CA GLN A 619 1.49 -20.31 -18.71
C GLN A 619 0.36 -19.32 -18.44
N GLY A 620 0.40 -18.60 -17.32
CA GLY A 620 -0.55 -17.51 -17.05
C GLY A 620 -0.49 -16.41 -18.11
N ILE A 621 0.71 -16.06 -18.59
CA ILE A 621 0.85 -15.05 -19.66
C ILE A 621 0.33 -15.58 -21.01
N ILE A 622 0.62 -16.85 -21.35
CA ILE A 622 0.08 -17.48 -22.57
C ILE A 622 -1.45 -17.46 -22.55
N ARG A 623 -2.05 -17.82 -21.41
CA ARG A 623 -3.49 -17.76 -21.19
C ARG A 623 -4.02 -16.35 -21.38
N LEU A 624 -3.37 -15.35 -20.77
CA LEU A 624 -3.76 -13.95 -20.89
C LEU A 624 -3.67 -13.46 -22.34
N GLN A 625 -2.59 -13.76 -23.08
CA GLN A 625 -2.46 -13.41 -24.48
C GLN A 625 -3.57 -14.04 -25.34
N SER A 626 -3.96 -15.30 -25.05
CA SER A 626 -5.08 -15.97 -25.73
C SER A 626 -6.42 -15.27 -25.48
N LEU A 627 -6.69 -14.87 -24.22
CA LEU A 627 -7.87 -14.07 -23.88
C LEU A 627 -7.86 -12.72 -24.61
N THR A 628 -6.70 -12.04 -24.67
CA THR A 628 -6.53 -10.78 -25.39
C THR A 628 -6.81 -10.96 -26.89
N GLY A 629 -6.23 -11.97 -27.54
CA GLY A 629 -6.44 -12.23 -28.97
C GLY A 629 -7.92 -12.46 -29.32
N SER A 630 -8.61 -13.24 -28.50
CA SER A 630 -10.05 -13.49 -28.62
C SER A 630 -10.89 -12.21 -28.40
N ALA A 631 -10.63 -11.50 -27.31
CA ALA A 631 -11.45 -10.36 -26.90
C ALA A 631 -11.29 -9.13 -27.81
N PHE A 632 -10.13 -8.98 -28.47
CA PHE A 632 -9.82 -7.86 -29.36
C PHE A 632 -9.73 -8.25 -30.84
N ARG A 633 -10.17 -9.47 -31.19
CA ARG A 633 -10.30 -9.98 -32.57
C ARG A 633 -9.01 -9.85 -33.39
N VAL A 634 -7.89 -10.29 -32.83
CA VAL A 634 -6.61 -10.32 -33.55
C VAL A 634 -6.50 -11.64 -34.31
N GLU A 635 -6.51 -11.59 -35.64
CA GLU A 635 -6.44 -12.77 -36.52
C GLU A 635 -5.13 -13.55 -36.34
N GLY A 636 -5.22 -14.89 -36.38
CA GLY A 636 -4.05 -15.79 -36.28
C GLY A 636 -3.60 -16.15 -34.86
N PHE A 637 -4.38 -15.78 -33.83
CA PHE A 637 -4.05 -16.03 -32.41
C PHE A 637 -4.84 -17.19 -31.77
N LEU A 638 -5.33 -18.16 -32.55
CA LEU A 638 -6.01 -19.37 -32.06
C LEU A 638 -5.22 -20.64 -32.36
#